data_AF-A0A524R247-F1
#
_entry.id   AF-A0A524R247-F1
#
_cell.length_a   1.000
_cell.length_b   1.000
_cell.length_c   1.000
_cell.angle_alpha   90.00
_cell.angle_beta   90.00
_cell.angle_gamma   90.00
#
_symmetry.space_group_name_H-M   'P 1'
#
loop_
_entity.id
_entity.type
_entity.pdbx_description
1 polymer ?
#
loop_
_entity_poly.entity_id
_entity_poly.type
_entity_poly.pdbx_seq_one_letter_code
_entity_poly.pdbx_strand_id
1 'polypeptide(L)'
;ITIVVPDPSLVPYLAQQLEAHGYESRYADGTSLSLASPVQLLKAISDYLGGGRFGALANLLRHPDLPVALKPEMAPEMADTYFERHLPDLVLPGHLLDGPRGAGGLSEIQDRLHGPEFLGRLEGTAVLSEWMLRILSLLASVYGERVRDPDPPYHRQLLEASMLIRDAAEALHQLPPALDERCSAHEALRILLGELRDGRIPPEAEVTAVEMVGWLELQLDDAPVVLLTGVSDPFLPESVNADPFLPNALRSRLGLEDNRARYARDAYRLTTLVKSTEARVIIAGRRTAAGDPLRPSRLLLTGTDEELAGRILVLTGADPAADGRRPKPPPDPVRGAGSRFRLPPEPHIHLPEIPRPLPVTAFRAILEDPYLWALQRVLGLEEPRYDLQELDPMGFGTLAHEILEQFARSPEARSPDPAAIRRRLDTILTRRAERLFGSSPLPTVPLQVEQLRTRLRAFAEWQSEWVEEGWEIFCSEARTPAGGIPFDVDGVPVFLSGRIDRIDRNRTTGAWTGFDFKTGEGGADPASARGRDGRWKDLQLPLYRRLLVGLQTAEGASLAPPAPGVTVDLAYLPLSKDTGPITPAVAEWTPADLETAEEAAREVVRSLREAGGISFHPASSGRRARGDLAVLLGRGLLQTEEDEES
;
A
#
# COMPACT_ATOMS: atom_id res chain seq x y z
N ILE A 1 18.28 34.19 21.44
CA ILE A 1 19.00 33.47 20.36
C ILE A 1 18.02 33.38 19.23
N THR A 2 18.41 33.73 18.02
CA THR A 2 17.56 33.61 16.83
C THR A 2 18.20 32.65 15.83
N ILE A 3 17.40 31.74 15.29
CA ILE A 3 17.80 30.84 14.22
C ILE A 3 17.19 31.36 12.92
N VAL A 4 18.01 31.53 11.91
CA VAL A 4 17.58 32.02 10.61
C VAL A 4 17.52 30.85 9.65
N VAL A 5 16.38 30.73 8.96
CA VAL A 5 16.06 29.57 8.15
C VAL A 5 15.65 30.01 6.73
N PRO A 6 16.61 30.29 5.83
CA PRO A 6 16.32 30.61 4.43
C PRO A 6 15.69 29.46 3.65
N ASP A 7 15.90 28.22 4.09
CA ASP A 7 15.31 27.01 3.55
C ASP A 7 14.27 26.45 4.54
N PRO A 8 12.96 26.71 4.34
CA PRO A 8 11.90 26.27 5.23
C PRO A 8 11.84 24.76 5.45
N SER A 9 12.46 23.95 4.57
CA SER A 9 12.49 22.48 4.72
C SER A 9 13.28 22.03 5.95
N LEU A 10 14.13 22.90 6.52
CA LEU A 10 14.90 22.62 7.73
C LEU A 10 14.09 22.82 9.02
N VAL A 11 13.00 23.59 8.99
CA VAL A 11 12.22 23.97 10.18
C VAL A 11 11.76 22.76 11.00
N PRO A 12 11.18 21.69 10.43
CA PRO A 12 10.72 20.54 11.22
C PRO A 12 11.85 19.84 11.99
N TYR A 13 13.02 19.72 11.37
CA TYR A 13 14.20 19.09 11.99
C TYR A 13 14.76 19.95 13.11
N LEU A 14 14.83 21.27 12.90
CA LEU A 14 15.29 22.22 13.92
C LEU A 14 14.34 22.22 15.12
N ALA A 15 13.02 22.31 14.88
CA ALA A 15 12.01 22.27 15.92
C ALA A 15 12.09 20.96 16.74
N GLN A 16 12.14 19.81 16.07
CA GLN A 16 12.25 18.51 16.72
C GLN A 16 13.52 18.39 17.59
N GLN A 17 14.66 18.88 17.09
CA GLN A 17 15.92 18.82 17.85
C GLN A 17 15.92 19.78 19.04
N LEU A 18 15.35 20.97 18.90
CA LEU A 18 15.18 21.91 20.01
C LEU A 18 14.28 21.32 21.09
N GLU A 19 13.12 20.79 20.71
CA GLU A 19 12.16 20.15 21.62
C GLU A 19 12.79 18.96 22.35
N ALA A 20 13.51 18.09 21.63
CA ALA A 20 14.22 16.95 22.21
C ALA A 20 15.26 17.37 23.27
N HIS A 21 15.77 18.60 23.20
CA HIS A 21 16.70 19.17 24.19
C HIS A 21 16.01 20.08 25.21
N GLY A 22 14.67 20.13 25.22
CA GLY A 22 13.87 20.91 26.16
C GLY A 22 13.77 22.40 25.82
N TYR A 23 13.98 22.79 24.57
CA TYR A 23 13.79 24.16 24.09
C TYR A 23 12.51 24.26 23.27
N GLU A 24 11.60 25.12 23.70
CA GLU A 24 10.47 25.56 22.87
C GLU A 24 10.99 26.36 21.67
N SER A 25 10.33 26.22 20.52
CA SER A 25 10.75 26.90 19.30
C SER A 25 9.54 27.45 18.55
N ARG A 26 9.72 28.61 17.91
CA ARG A 26 8.66 29.33 17.21
C ARG A 26 9.12 29.69 15.81
N TYR A 27 8.39 29.24 14.79
CA TYR A 27 8.67 29.64 13.40
C TYR A 27 7.79 30.83 12.98
N ALA A 28 8.42 31.98 12.73
CA ALA A 28 7.74 33.24 12.49
C ALA A 28 6.81 33.23 11.27
N ASP A 29 7.16 32.51 10.20
CA ASP A 29 6.32 32.42 8.99
C ASP A 29 5.08 31.52 9.20
N GLY A 30 5.02 30.82 10.34
CA GLY A 30 3.89 29.99 10.73
C GLY A 30 3.79 28.66 9.98
N THR A 31 2.64 27.99 10.14
CA THR A 31 2.37 26.69 9.52
C THR A 31 1.66 26.88 8.19
N SER A 32 1.98 26.05 7.19
CA SER A 32 1.27 26.08 5.90
C SER A 32 -0.22 25.81 6.08
N LEU A 33 -1.06 26.72 5.60
CA LEU A 33 -2.52 26.56 5.63
C LEU A 33 -2.96 25.31 4.87
N SER A 34 -2.21 24.91 3.84
CA SER A 34 -2.46 23.69 3.09
C SER A 34 -2.45 22.43 3.95
N LEU A 35 -1.76 22.41 5.09
CA LEU A 35 -1.71 21.28 6.01
C LEU A 35 -2.88 21.26 7.01
N ALA A 36 -3.65 22.34 7.10
CA ALA A 36 -4.78 22.43 8.01
C ALA A 36 -5.92 21.48 7.59
N SER A 37 -6.54 20.84 8.57
CA SER A 37 -7.54 19.80 8.32
C SER A 37 -8.72 20.23 7.43
N PRO A 38 -9.32 21.44 7.61
CA PRO A 38 -10.37 21.91 6.70
C PRO A 38 -9.93 21.99 5.24
N VAL A 39 -8.68 22.40 4.98
CA VAL A 39 -8.15 22.51 3.61
C VAL A 39 -7.88 21.12 3.02
N GLN A 40 -7.36 20.19 3.82
CA GLN A 40 -7.20 18.79 3.41
C GLN A 40 -8.53 18.13 3.07
N LEU A 41 -9.59 18.41 3.85
CA LEU A 41 -10.94 17.94 3.55
C LEU A 41 -11.46 18.49 2.23
N LEU A 42 -11.36 19.80 2.00
CA LEU A 42 -11.79 20.43 0.74
C LEU A 42 -11.03 19.85 -0.46
N LYS A 43 -9.73 19.59 -0.30
CA LYS A 43 -8.89 18.96 -1.33
C LYS A 43 -9.37 17.53 -1.64
N ALA A 44 -9.57 16.70 -0.61
CA ALA A 44 -10.05 15.33 -0.79
C ALA A 44 -11.44 15.29 -1.45
N ILE A 45 -12.34 16.21 -1.09
CA ILE A 45 -13.65 16.36 -1.75
C ILE A 45 -13.48 16.78 -3.21
N SER A 46 -12.64 17.78 -3.49
CA SER A 46 -12.37 18.25 -4.85
C SER A 46 -11.84 17.12 -5.73
N ASP A 47 -10.85 16.36 -5.25
CA ASP A 47 -10.24 15.24 -5.97
C ASP A 47 -11.28 14.15 -6.27
N TYR A 48 -12.19 13.84 -5.33
CA TYR A 48 -13.27 12.89 -5.55
C TYR A 48 -14.28 13.37 -6.60
N LEU A 49 -14.74 14.62 -6.50
CA LEU A 49 -15.70 15.21 -7.44
C LEU A 49 -15.15 15.38 -8.86
N GLY A 50 -13.84 15.51 -9.02
CA GLY A 50 -13.21 15.81 -10.32
C GLY A 50 -13.13 14.64 -11.30
N GLY A 51 -13.07 13.40 -10.80
CA GLY A 51 -12.82 12.23 -11.65
C GLY A 51 -13.61 10.97 -11.30
N GLY A 52 -14.33 10.95 -10.19
CA GLY A 52 -15.08 9.77 -9.75
C GLY A 52 -14.21 8.52 -9.57
N ARG A 53 -12.89 8.68 -9.41
CA ARG A 53 -11.97 7.54 -9.26
C ARG A 53 -12.13 6.90 -7.88
N PHE A 54 -12.02 5.58 -7.82
CA PHE A 54 -12.09 4.86 -6.54
C PHE A 54 -11.01 5.33 -5.57
N GLY A 55 -9.77 5.55 -6.04
CA GLY A 55 -8.68 6.03 -5.19
C GLY A 55 -8.98 7.38 -4.52
N ALA A 56 -9.70 8.28 -5.20
CA ALA A 56 -10.09 9.56 -4.62
C ALA A 56 -11.21 9.40 -3.56
N LEU A 57 -12.15 8.47 -3.77
CA LEU A 57 -13.13 8.08 -2.74
C LEU A 57 -12.42 7.49 -1.52
N ALA A 58 -11.50 6.56 -1.73
CA ALA A 58 -10.76 5.88 -0.67
C ALA A 58 -9.91 6.86 0.16
N ASN A 59 -9.32 7.88 -0.48
CA ASN A 59 -8.61 8.97 0.20
C ASN A 59 -9.56 9.85 1.02
N LEU A 60 -10.73 10.21 0.47
CA LEU A 60 -11.73 10.97 1.20
C LEU A 60 -12.24 10.22 2.44
N LEU A 61 -12.50 8.92 2.31
CA LEU A 61 -12.96 8.05 3.41
C LEU A 61 -11.94 7.89 4.55
N ARG A 62 -10.66 8.19 4.31
CA ARG A 62 -9.60 8.21 5.33
C ARG A 62 -9.48 9.53 6.06
N HIS A 63 -10.23 10.56 5.66
CA HIS A 63 -10.15 11.85 6.32
C HIS A 63 -10.71 11.76 7.75
N PRO A 64 -9.93 12.12 8.80
CA PRO A 64 -10.31 11.92 10.20
C PRO A 64 -11.55 12.73 10.60
N ASP A 65 -11.79 13.85 9.92
CA ASP A 65 -12.91 14.75 10.24
C ASP A 65 -14.22 14.46 9.51
N LEU A 66 -14.34 13.31 8.84
CA LEU A 66 -15.64 12.94 8.27
C LEU A 66 -16.72 12.83 9.36
N PRO A 67 -17.99 13.16 9.05
CA PRO A 67 -19.10 12.96 9.96
C PRO A 67 -19.19 11.51 10.47
N VAL A 68 -19.52 11.32 11.76
CA VAL A 68 -19.67 9.99 12.40
C VAL A 68 -20.66 9.10 11.65
N ALA A 69 -21.67 9.68 10.98
CA ALA A 69 -22.61 8.95 10.15
C ALA A 69 -21.96 8.19 8.98
N LEU A 70 -20.74 8.56 8.57
CA LEU A 70 -19.93 7.90 7.53
C LEU A 70 -18.97 6.83 8.08
N LYS A 71 -18.94 6.60 9.40
CA LYS A 71 -18.10 5.60 10.08
C LYS A 71 -16.60 5.72 9.72
N PRO A 72 -15.96 6.88 9.94
CA PRO A 72 -14.56 7.11 9.57
C PRO A 72 -13.57 6.07 10.12
N GLU A 73 -13.91 5.40 11.22
CA GLU A 73 -13.12 4.33 11.84
C GLU A 73 -13.17 2.98 11.08
N MET A 74 -14.22 2.72 10.28
CA MET A 74 -14.38 1.48 9.50
C MET A 74 -14.30 1.70 7.99
N ALA A 75 -14.62 2.91 7.52
CA ALA A 75 -14.70 3.23 6.11
C ALA A 75 -13.42 2.92 5.31
N PRO A 76 -12.19 3.16 5.83
CA PRO A 76 -10.96 2.79 5.13
C PRO A 76 -10.84 1.29 4.86
N GLU A 77 -11.05 0.45 5.88
CA GLU A 77 -10.94 -1.01 5.77
C GLU A 77 -12.01 -1.58 4.82
N MET A 78 -13.22 -1.02 4.87
CA MET A 78 -14.28 -1.38 3.94
C MET A 78 -13.95 -1.00 2.49
N ALA A 79 -13.33 0.16 2.29
CA ALA A 79 -12.87 0.58 0.97
C ALA A 79 -11.75 -0.33 0.45
N ASP A 80 -10.80 -0.72 1.30
CA ASP A 80 -9.69 -1.61 0.93
C ASP A 80 -10.20 -3.00 0.57
N THR A 81 -11.06 -3.58 1.41
CA THR A 81 -11.72 -4.87 1.13
C THR A 81 -12.49 -4.83 -0.19
N TYR A 82 -13.18 -3.72 -0.46
CA TYR A 82 -13.90 -3.54 -1.72
C TYR A 82 -12.95 -3.46 -2.91
N PHE A 83 -11.87 -2.69 -2.78
CA PHE A 83 -10.87 -2.51 -3.83
C PHE A 83 -10.18 -3.83 -4.18
N GLU A 84 -9.70 -4.57 -3.18
CA GLU A 84 -9.05 -5.87 -3.37
C GLU A 84 -9.97 -6.87 -4.10
N ARG A 85 -11.27 -6.81 -3.83
CA ARG A 85 -12.24 -7.73 -4.40
C ARG A 85 -12.69 -7.35 -5.82
N HIS A 86 -12.94 -6.06 -6.05
CA HIS A 86 -13.63 -5.58 -7.26
C HIS A 86 -12.70 -4.85 -8.23
N LEU A 87 -11.51 -4.42 -7.78
CA LEU A 87 -10.51 -3.66 -8.54
C LEU A 87 -11.15 -2.53 -9.38
N PRO A 88 -11.96 -1.64 -8.79
CA PRO A 88 -12.60 -0.54 -9.51
C PRO A 88 -11.59 0.57 -9.89
N ASP A 89 -11.69 1.10 -11.11
CA ASP A 89 -11.02 2.36 -11.47
C ASP A 89 -11.96 3.54 -11.17
N LEU A 90 -13.17 3.47 -11.72
CA LEU A 90 -14.21 4.49 -11.57
C LEU A 90 -15.34 4.01 -10.66
N VAL A 91 -15.91 4.94 -9.92
CA VAL A 91 -17.09 4.74 -9.08
C VAL A 91 -18.08 5.84 -9.36
N LEU A 92 -19.15 5.47 -10.07
CA LEU A 92 -20.31 6.33 -10.18
C LEU A 92 -21.17 6.18 -8.91
N PRO A 93 -21.78 7.27 -8.41
CA PRO A 93 -22.72 7.20 -7.30
C PRO A 93 -23.77 6.12 -7.54
N GLY A 94 -23.95 5.21 -6.57
CA GLY A 94 -24.99 4.17 -6.63
C GLY A 94 -24.70 2.99 -7.56
N HIS A 95 -23.46 2.86 -8.08
CA HIS A 95 -23.06 1.77 -8.99
C HIS A 95 -22.06 0.79 -8.36
N LEU A 96 -21.88 0.83 -7.04
CA LEU A 96 -21.08 -0.18 -6.34
C LEU A 96 -21.73 -1.56 -6.47
N LEU A 97 -20.91 -2.56 -6.77
CA LEU A 97 -21.31 -3.94 -7.08
C LEU A 97 -21.87 -4.74 -5.89
N ASP A 98 -21.73 -4.24 -4.67
CA ASP A 98 -22.33 -4.89 -3.51
C ASP A 98 -23.86 -4.81 -3.61
N GLY A 99 -24.50 -5.98 -3.51
CA GLY A 99 -25.94 -6.19 -3.73
C GLY A 99 -26.86 -5.31 -2.86
N PRO A 100 -28.19 -5.43 -3.06
CA PRO A 100 -29.17 -4.45 -2.60
C PRO A 100 -29.08 -4.20 -1.10
N ARG A 101 -28.66 -2.99 -0.71
CA ARG A 101 -28.84 -2.38 0.61
C ARG A 101 -28.66 -3.35 1.79
N GLY A 102 -27.55 -4.08 1.81
CA GLY A 102 -27.09 -4.74 3.03
C GLY A 102 -26.73 -3.65 4.04
N ALA A 103 -27.49 -3.55 5.13
CA ALA A 103 -27.21 -2.60 6.21
C ALA A 103 -25.76 -2.75 6.66
N GLY A 104 -24.95 -1.70 6.47
CA GLY A 104 -23.56 -1.61 6.91
C GLY A 104 -22.46 -1.73 5.86
N GLY A 105 -22.75 -1.79 4.55
CA GLY A 105 -21.74 -1.90 3.47
C GLY A 105 -21.22 -0.57 2.90
N LEU A 106 -20.20 -0.61 2.04
CA LEU A 106 -19.57 0.59 1.42
C LEU A 106 -20.56 1.40 0.58
N SER A 107 -21.54 0.73 -0.05
CA SER A 107 -22.64 1.39 -0.77
C SER A 107 -23.47 2.31 0.14
N GLU A 108 -23.72 1.92 1.40
CA GLU A 108 -24.46 2.77 2.33
C GLU A 108 -23.65 4.02 2.72
N ILE A 109 -22.34 3.87 2.88
CA ILE A 109 -21.44 4.99 3.16
C ILE A 109 -21.42 5.94 1.96
N GLN A 110 -21.35 5.42 0.74
CA GLN A 110 -21.42 6.25 -0.47
C GLN A 110 -22.77 6.97 -0.60
N ASP A 111 -23.88 6.29 -0.36
CA ASP A 111 -25.21 6.90 -0.40
C ASP A 111 -25.34 8.04 0.63
N ARG A 112 -24.79 7.85 1.84
CA ARG A 112 -24.73 8.89 2.88
C ARG A 112 -23.79 10.03 2.50
N LEU A 113 -22.66 9.72 1.86
CA LEU A 113 -21.69 10.68 1.37
C LEU A 113 -22.33 11.63 0.35
N HIS A 114 -23.12 11.09 -0.59
CA HIS A 114 -23.91 11.87 -1.57
C HIS A 114 -25.25 12.38 -1.01
N GLY A 115 -25.54 12.14 0.26
CA GLY A 115 -26.74 12.65 0.91
C GLY A 115 -26.74 14.18 1.05
N PRO A 116 -27.91 14.80 1.28
CA PRO A 116 -28.06 16.26 1.41
C PRO A 116 -27.25 16.86 2.59
N GLU A 117 -26.97 16.03 3.59
CA GLU A 117 -26.18 16.41 4.77
C GLU A 117 -24.68 16.56 4.48
N PHE A 118 -24.19 16.07 3.34
CA PHE A 118 -22.77 16.17 2.98
C PHE A 118 -22.57 16.58 1.52
N LEU A 119 -22.19 15.70 0.59
CA LEU A 119 -21.89 16.09 -0.81
C LEU A 119 -23.12 16.45 -1.63
N GLY A 120 -24.34 16.06 -1.23
CA GLY A 120 -25.56 16.36 -1.99
C GLY A 120 -25.80 17.87 -2.19
N ARG A 121 -25.28 18.73 -1.30
CA ARG A 121 -25.33 20.19 -1.48
C ARG A 121 -24.34 20.73 -2.53
N LEU A 122 -23.38 19.91 -2.93
CA LEU A 122 -22.35 20.21 -3.93
C LEU A 122 -22.70 19.64 -5.33
N GLU A 123 -23.90 19.11 -5.52
CA GLU A 123 -24.35 18.60 -6.81
C GLU A 123 -24.81 19.72 -7.77
N GLY A 124 -24.58 19.49 -9.07
CA GLY A 124 -25.04 20.36 -10.16
C GLY A 124 -24.04 21.45 -10.55
N THR A 125 -24.57 22.55 -11.10
CA THR A 125 -23.79 23.72 -11.52
C THR A 125 -24.36 24.98 -10.87
N ALA A 126 -23.48 25.85 -10.41
CA ALA A 126 -23.82 27.15 -9.83
C ALA A 126 -22.71 28.16 -10.16
N VAL A 127 -22.97 29.44 -9.92
CA VAL A 127 -21.94 30.49 -10.01
C VAL A 127 -20.99 30.41 -8.81
N LEU A 128 -19.78 30.96 -8.93
CA LEU A 128 -18.76 30.90 -7.87
C LEU A 128 -19.28 31.48 -6.55
N SER A 129 -19.99 32.59 -6.60
CA SER A 129 -20.53 33.26 -5.41
C SER A 129 -21.50 32.37 -4.63
N GLU A 130 -22.37 31.61 -5.32
CA GLU A 130 -23.26 30.62 -4.69
C GLU A 130 -22.47 29.42 -4.13
N TRP A 131 -21.45 28.95 -4.84
CA TRP A 131 -20.63 27.83 -4.38
C TRP A 131 -19.91 28.14 -3.08
N MET A 132 -19.38 29.36 -2.92
CA MET A 132 -18.70 29.77 -1.70
C MET A 132 -19.60 29.63 -0.47
N LEU A 133 -20.87 30.03 -0.57
CA LEU A 133 -21.84 29.88 0.53
C LEU A 133 -22.10 28.40 0.86
N ARG A 134 -22.22 27.54 -0.15
CA ARG A 134 -22.47 26.10 0.06
C ARG A 134 -21.25 25.38 0.65
N ILE A 135 -20.05 25.76 0.23
CA ILE A 135 -18.79 25.22 0.75
C ILE A 135 -18.59 25.63 2.21
N LEU A 136 -18.82 26.91 2.55
CA LEU A 136 -18.76 27.37 3.94
C LEU A 136 -19.80 26.67 4.82
N SER A 137 -21.02 26.47 4.31
CA SER A 137 -22.06 25.70 5.01
C SER A 137 -21.65 24.24 5.26
N LEU A 138 -20.99 23.60 4.29
CA LEU A 138 -20.43 22.26 4.46
C LEU A 138 -19.39 22.23 5.60
N LEU A 139 -18.41 23.13 5.56
CA LEU A 139 -17.39 23.21 6.61
C LEU A 139 -18.01 23.49 7.98
N ALA A 140 -19.00 24.38 8.06
CA ALA A 140 -19.73 24.67 9.30
C ALA A 140 -20.44 23.41 9.85
N SER A 141 -21.02 22.56 9.00
CA SER A 141 -21.63 21.31 9.45
C SER A 141 -20.63 20.26 9.95
N VAL A 142 -19.38 20.30 9.48
CA VAL A 142 -18.32 19.35 9.88
C VAL A 142 -17.61 19.82 11.15
N TYR A 143 -17.23 21.10 11.18
CA TYR A 143 -16.35 21.66 12.20
C TYR A 143 -17.08 22.52 13.24
N GLY A 144 -18.32 22.98 12.98
CA GLY A 144 -19.00 23.97 13.83
C GLY A 144 -19.14 23.56 15.30
N GLU A 145 -19.40 22.28 15.58
CA GLU A 145 -19.46 21.74 16.95
C GLU A 145 -18.08 21.29 17.48
N ARG A 146 -17.10 21.06 16.60
CA ARG A 146 -15.72 20.66 16.94
C ARG A 146 -14.85 21.83 17.41
N VAL A 147 -15.33 23.07 17.26
CA VAL A 147 -14.79 24.29 17.87
C VAL A 147 -14.86 24.24 19.42
N ARG A 148 -15.24 23.11 20.04
CA ARG A 148 -15.25 22.91 21.51
C ARG A 148 -14.29 21.82 21.99
N ASP A 149 -13.39 21.35 21.13
CA ASP A 149 -12.38 20.34 21.47
C ASP A 149 -11.46 20.82 22.62
N PRO A 150 -11.20 20.01 23.66
CA PRO A 150 -10.33 20.38 24.78
C PRO A 150 -8.85 20.55 24.42
N ASP A 151 -8.38 20.21 23.22
CA ASP A 151 -6.99 20.40 22.77
C ASP A 151 -6.72 21.83 22.25
N PRO A 152 -6.08 22.73 23.03
CA PRO A 152 -6.02 24.15 22.69
C PRO A 152 -5.23 24.48 21.41
N PRO A 153 -4.06 23.84 21.12
CA PRO A 153 -3.33 24.04 19.87
C PRO A 153 -4.12 23.63 18.62
N TYR A 154 -4.74 22.45 18.62
CA TYR A 154 -5.55 21.97 17.49
C TYR A 154 -6.74 22.90 17.24
N HIS A 155 -7.44 23.27 18.31
CA HIS A 155 -8.58 24.17 18.26
C HIS A 155 -8.22 25.53 17.61
N ARG A 156 -7.08 26.11 17.99
CA ARG A 156 -6.58 27.36 17.42
C ARG A 156 -6.30 27.22 15.92
N GLN A 157 -5.57 26.19 15.51
CA GLN A 157 -5.25 25.97 14.10
C GLN A 157 -6.53 25.84 13.26
N LEU A 158 -7.53 25.13 13.80
CA LEU A 158 -8.84 24.99 13.15
C LEU A 158 -9.56 26.34 13.00
N LEU A 159 -9.55 27.18 14.03
CA LEU A 159 -10.19 28.49 14.01
C LEU A 159 -9.52 29.43 12.98
N GLU A 160 -8.20 29.56 13.04
CA GLU A 160 -7.42 30.39 12.11
C GLU A 160 -7.58 29.93 10.66
N ALA A 161 -7.50 28.61 10.42
CA ALA A 161 -7.75 28.05 9.10
C ALA A 161 -9.17 28.38 8.61
N SER A 162 -10.17 28.26 9.47
CA SER A 162 -11.57 28.55 9.14
C SER A 162 -11.78 30.03 8.81
N MET A 163 -11.10 30.94 9.50
CA MET A 163 -11.12 32.37 9.21
C MET A 163 -10.49 32.68 7.84
N LEU A 164 -9.31 32.13 7.55
CA LEU A 164 -8.65 32.31 6.26
C LEU A 164 -9.48 31.74 5.09
N ILE A 165 -10.13 30.58 5.29
CA ILE A 165 -11.04 30.01 4.29
C ILE A 165 -12.25 30.92 4.07
N ARG A 166 -12.86 31.43 5.14
CA ARG A 166 -13.98 32.36 5.05
C ARG A 166 -13.59 33.62 4.27
N ASP A 167 -12.45 34.21 4.57
CA ASP A 167 -12.01 35.47 3.95
C ASP A 167 -11.72 35.27 2.45
N ALA A 168 -11.10 34.15 2.07
CA ALA A 168 -10.91 33.79 0.67
C ALA A 168 -12.25 33.52 -0.05
N ALA A 169 -13.18 32.81 0.61
CA ALA A 169 -14.51 32.56 0.07
C ALA A 169 -15.33 33.85 -0.06
N GLU A 170 -15.19 34.81 0.84
CA GLU A 170 -15.82 36.11 0.77
C GLU A 170 -15.27 36.94 -0.40
N ALA A 171 -13.95 36.95 -0.62
CA ALA A 171 -13.34 37.60 -1.76
C ALA A 171 -13.87 37.03 -3.10
N LEU A 172 -14.02 35.71 -3.19
CA LEU A 172 -14.60 35.04 -4.36
C LEU A 172 -16.12 35.29 -4.49
N HIS A 173 -16.84 35.42 -3.37
CA HIS A 173 -18.26 35.75 -3.37
C HIS A 173 -18.54 37.18 -3.87
N GLN A 174 -17.61 38.11 -3.64
CA GLN A 174 -17.72 39.51 -4.05
C GLN A 174 -17.19 39.77 -5.47
N LEU A 175 -16.92 38.73 -6.26
CA LEU A 175 -16.45 38.90 -7.63
C LEU A 175 -17.47 39.68 -8.48
N PRO A 176 -17.01 40.53 -9.42
CA PRO A 176 -17.90 41.19 -10.37
C PRO A 176 -18.70 40.16 -11.17
N PRO A 177 -19.97 40.44 -11.55
CA PRO A 177 -20.80 39.50 -12.30
C PRO A 177 -20.19 39.02 -13.64
N ALA A 178 -19.25 39.77 -14.20
CA ALA A 178 -18.53 39.40 -15.42
C ALA A 178 -17.50 38.27 -15.21
N LEU A 179 -17.11 37.99 -13.96
CA LEU A 179 -16.17 36.93 -13.57
C LEU A 179 -16.85 35.81 -12.75
N ASP A 180 -18.11 36.01 -12.32
CA ASP A 180 -18.90 35.04 -11.55
C ASP A 180 -19.62 34.04 -12.48
N GLU A 181 -18.82 33.21 -13.16
CA GLU A 181 -19.32 32.25 -14.15
C GLU A 181 -19.84 30.95 -13.50
N ARG A 182 -20.73 30.25 -14.23
CA ARG A 182 -21.25 28.95 -13.80
C ARG A 182 -20.18 27.89 -13.95
N CYS A 183 -19.92 27.14 -12.88
CA CYS A 183 -18.99 26.03 -12.85
C CYS A 183 -19.53 24.88 -11.99
N SER A 184 -18.84 23.76 -12.02
CA SER A 184 -19.04 22.64 -11.10
C SER A 184 -18.47 22.93 -9.71
N ALA A 185 -18.92 22.20 -8.68
CA ALA A 185 -18.33 22.30 -7.36
C ALA A 185 -16.84 21.93 -7.33
N HIS A 186 -16.40 20.99 -8.18
CA HIS A 186 -14.98 20.64 -8.33
C HIS A 186 -14.13 21.85 -8.73
N GLU A 187 -14.55 22.59 -9.76
CA GLU A 187 -13.86 23.78 -10.26
C GLU A 187 -13.86 24.90 -9.21
N ALA A 188 -15.00 25.15 -8.56
CA ALA A 188 -15.09 26.14 -7.50
C ALA A 188 -14.16 25.83 -6.31
N LEU A 189 -14.10 24.57 -5.88
CA LEU A 189 -13.17 24.12 -4.85
C LEU A 189 -11.71 24.29 -5.28
N ARG A 190 -11.37 24.00 -6.53
CA ARG A 190 -10.01 24.21 -7.05
C ARG A 190 -9.60 25.68 -7.06
N ILE A 191 -10.52 26.58 -7.39
CA ILE A 191 -10.28 28.03 -7.36
C ILE A 191 -10.03 28.47 -5.92
N LEU A 192 -10.91 28.09 -4.98
CA LEU A 192 -10.74 28.41 -3.56
C LEU A 192 -9.43 27.85 -2.99
N LEU A 193 -9.09 26.59 -3.28
CA LEU A 193 -7.82 25.97 -2.86
C LEU A 193 -6.61 26.66 -3.49
N GLY A 194 -6.76 27.22 -4.70
CA GLY A 194 -5.76 28.04 -5.36
C GLY A 194 -5.46 29.33 -4.59
N GLU A 195 -6.50 30.04 -4.15
CA GLU A 195 -6.38 31.26 -3.33
C GLU A 195 -5.74 30.96 -1.96
N LEU A 196 -6.01 29.79 -1.39
CA LEU A 196 -5.50 29.39 -0.08
C LEU A 196 -4.07 28.81 -0.11
N ARG A 197 -3.52 28.52 -1.30
CA ARG A 197 -2.28 27.75 -1.46
C ARG A 197 -1.09 28.32 -0.70
N ASP A 198 -0.93 29.64 -0.77
CA ASP A 198 0.21 30.35 -0.20
C ASP A 198 -0.09 30.89 1.21
N GLY A 199 -1.27 30.56 1.76
CA GLY A 199 -1.69 30.92 3.10
C GLY A 199 -0.83 30.30 4.20
N ARG A 200 -0.73 31.00 5.33
CA ARG A 200 0.00 30.59 6.53
C ARG A 200 -0.85 30.86 7.77
N ILE A 201 -0.81 29.94 8.72
CA ILE A 201 -1.40 30.09 10.05
C ILE A 201 -0.32 30.66 10.96
N PRO A 202 -0.49 31.90 11.48
CA PRO A 202 0.50 32.52 12.34
C PRO A 202 0.74 31.72 13.63
N PRO A 203 1.99 31.61 14.09
CA PRO A 203 2.31 30.91 15.33
C PRO A 203 1.79 31.69 16.56
N GLU A 204 1.66 31.00 17.70
CA GLU A 204 1.45 31.67 18.99
C GLU A 204 2.64 32.56 19.35
N ALA A 205 2.39 33.64 20.07
CA ALA A 205 3.46 34.45 20.64
C ALA A 205 3.93 33.78 21.93
N GLU A 206 5.18 33.34 21.95
CA GLU A 206 5.81 32.75 23.13
C GLU A 206 7.12 33.47 23.43
N VAL A 207 7.18 34.15 24.57
CA VAL A 207 8.30 35.02 24.93
C VAL A 207 9.59 34.23 25.20
N THR A 208 9.46 32.96 25.60
CA THR A 208 10.59 32.08 25.97
C THR A 208 11.09 31.20 24.83
N ALA A 209 10.36 31.13 23.71
CA ALA A 209 10.70 30.27 22.61
C ALA A 209 11.94 30.75 21.84
N VAL A 210 12.69 29.81 21.28
CA VAL A 210 13.75 30.11 20.32
C VAL A 210 13.09 30.51 19.00
N GLU A 211 13.28 31.77 18.61
CA GLU A 211 12.74 32.32 17.36
C GLU A 211 13.47 31.73 16.14
N MET A 212 12.68 31.19 15.22
CA MET A 212 13.10 30.77 13.89
C MET A 212 12.49 31.74 12.88
N VAL A 213 13.33 32.50 12.18
CA VAL A 213 12.89 33.56 11.27
C VAL A 213 13.39 33.33 9.85
N GLY A 214 12.65 33.82 8.87
CA GLY A 214 13.13 33.88 7.50
C GLY A 214 14.30 34.85 7.33
N TRP A 215 14.99 34.73 6.19
CA TRP A 215 16.13 35.61 5.87
C TRP A 215 15.72 37.08 5.75
N LEU A 216 14.48 37.35 5.34
CA LEU A 216 14.08 38.71 5.04
C LEU A 216 13.69 39.53 6.27
N GLU A 217 13.26 38.84 7.32
CA GLU A 217 12.71 39.34 8.57
C GLU A 217 13.81 39.71 9.57
N LEU A 218 14.96 39.04 9.48
CA LEU A 218 16.11 39.13 10.37
C LEU A 218 16.66 40.55 10.62
N GLN A 219 16.50 41.49 9.69
CA GLN A 219 17.04 42.85 9.87
C GLN A 219 16.33 43.64 10.98
N LEU A 220 15.19 43.15 11.47
CA LEU A 220 14.42 43.76 12.56
C LEU A 220 14.63 43.03 13.90
N ASP A 221 15.42 41.95 13.91
CA ASP A 221 15.70 41.13 15.09
C ASP A 221 16.92 41.66 15.85
N ASP A 222 16.82 41.77 17.17
CA ASP A 222 17.85 42.31 18.07
C ASP A 222 18.56 41.23 18.91
N ALA A 223 18.45 39.95 18.53
CA ALA A 223 19.06 38.87 19.27
C ALA A 223 20.60 38.98 19.27
N PRO A 224 21.25 38.81 20.44
CA PRO A 224 22.71 38.91 20.55
C PRO A 224 23.45 37.76 19.85
N VAL A 225 22.77 36.62 19.68
CA VAL A 225 23.31 35.39 19.09
C VAL A 225 22.42 34.93 17.94
N VAL A 226 23.01 34.80 16.76
CA VAL A 226 22.30 34.37 15.54
C VAL A 226 22.91 33.09 14.94
N LEU A 227 22.06 32.10 14.66
CA LEU A 227 22.43 30.90 13.92
C LEU A 227 21.83 30.98 12.52
N LEU A 228 22.65 31.26 11.52
CA LEU A 228 22.21 31.31 10.14
C LEU A 228 22.39 29.93 9.48
N THR A 229 21.27 29.26 9.24
CA THR A 229 21.22 27.94 8.58
C THR A 229 21.02 28.07 7.08
N GLY A 230 21.16 26.97 6.33
CA GLY A 230 20.79 26.92 4.91
C GLY A 230 21.55 27.92 4.02
N VAL A 231 22.79 28.30 4.36
CA VAL A 231 23.60 29.26 3.58
C VAL A 231 24.23 28.58 2.37
N SER A 232 23.36 28.11 1.49
CA SER A 232 23.66 27.28 0.33
C SER A 232 22.87 27.77 -0.88
N ASP A 233 23.41 27.55 -2.08
CA ASP A 233 22.64 27.72 -3.32
C ASP A 233 21.62 26.57 -3.43
N PRO A 234 20.36 26.83 -3.85
CA PRO A 234 19.82 28.09 -4.35
C PRO A 234 19.12 28.98 -3.30
N PHE A 235 19.12 28.60 -2.02
CA PHE A 235 18.27 29.19 -1.00
C PHE A 235 18.69 30.60 -0.56
N LEU A 236 20.00 30.86 -0.50
CA LEU A 236 20.50 32.16 -0.08
C LEU A 236 21.73 32.53 -0.90
N PRO A 237 21.69 33.53 -1.80
CA PRO A 237 20.53 34.35 -2.18
C PRO A 237 19.70 33.65 -3.27
N GLU A 238 18.39 33.78 -3.15
CA GLU A 238 17.44 33.20 -4.10
C GLU A 238 17.72 33.68 -5.54
N SER A 239 17.62 32.76 -6.50
CA SER A 239 17.84 33.03 -7.92
C SER A 239 16.60 32.65 -8.74
N VAL A 240 15.86 33.66 -9.21
CA VAL A 240 14.66 33.46 -10.05
C VAL A 240 15.06 33.60 -11.51
N ASN A 241 15.11 32.49 -12.25
CA ASN A 241 15.53 32.50 -13.66
C ASN A 241 14.39 32.15 -14.65
N ALA A 242 13.33 31.48 -14.19
CA ALA A 242 12.35 30.81 -15.06
C ALA A 242 10.89 31.30 -14.84
N ASP A 243 10.68 32.53 -14.39
CA ASP A 243 9.34 33.13 -14.30
C ASP A 243 8.69 33.21 -15.70
N PRO A 244 7.49 32.63 -15.93
CA PRO A 244 6.88 32.54 -17.25
C PRO A 244 6.55 33.88 -17.91
N PHE A 245 6.26 34.92 -17.11
CA PHE A 245 5.83 36.23 -17.61
C PHE A 245 6.92 37.30 -17.42
N LEU A 246 7.70 37.20 -16.36
CA LEU A 246 8.77 38.14 -16.01
C LEU A 246 10.13 37.45 -15.81
N PRO A 247 10.73 36.86 -16.87
CA PRO A 247 12.10 36.34 -16.80
C PRO A 247 13.09 37.39 -16.29
N ASN A 248 14.19 36.95 -15.67
CA ASN A 248 15.15 37.86 -15.04
C ASN A 248 15.67 38.96 -15.99
N ALA A 249 15.97 38.61 -17.24
CA ALA A 249 16.44 39.58 -18.24
C ALA A 249 15.41 40.68 -18.53
N LEU A 250 14.11 40.36 -18.48
CA LEU A 250 13.04 41.34 -18.65
C LEU A 250 12.93 42.23 -17.41
N ARG A 251 13.03 41.65 -16.20
CA ARG A 251 13.04 42.43 -14.94
C ARG A 251 14.16 43.47 -14.94
N SER A 252 15.38 43.08 -15.31
CA SER A 252 16.53 44.01 -15.43
C SER A 252 16.23 45.14 -16.41
N ARG A 253 15.65 44.86 -17.58
CA ARG A 253 15.32 45.87 -18.61
C ARG A 253 14.21 46.81 -18.16
N LEU A 254 13.26 46.34 -17.35
CA LEU A 254 12.17 47.14 -16.80
C LEU A 254 12.57 47.90 -15.53
N GLY A 255 13.79 47.70 -15.01
CA GLY A 255 14.22 48.29 -13.74
C GLY A 255 13.52 47.70 -12.52
N LEU A 256 12.96 46.49 -12.65
CA LEU A 256 12.40 45.72 -11.54
C LEU A 256 13.50 44.98 -10.78
N GLU A 257 13.20 44.49 -9.57
CA GLU A 257 14.14 43.69 -8.79
C GLU A 257 14.55 42.43 -9.57
N ASP A 258 15.83 42.36 -9.94
CA ASP A 258 16.47 41.25 -10.63
C ASP A 258 17.43 40.47 -9.69
N ASN A 259 17.99 39.36 -10.16
CA ASN A 259 18.90 38.54 -9.36
C ASN A 259 20.19 39.25 -8.93
N ARG A 260 20.58 40.33 -9.63
CA ARG A 260 21.73 41.16 -9.26
C ARG A 260 21.36 42.09 -8.11
N ALA A 261 20.19 42.70 -8.15
CA ALA A 261 19.63 43.51 -7.08
C ALA A 261 19.41 42.66 -5.81
N ARG A 262 18.84 41.45 -5.93
CA ARG A 262 18.68 40.52 -4.80
C ARG A 262 20.02 40.13 -4.18
N TYR A 263 21.00 39.78 -5.01
CA TYR A 263 22.35 39.48 -4.51
C TYR A 263 22.95 40.66 -3.75
N ALA A 264 22.85 41.88 -4.29
CA ALA A 264 23.37 43.07 -3.62
C ALA A 264 22.66 43.34 -2.28
N ARG A 265 21.33 43.18 -2.24
CA ARG A 265 20.52 43.27 -1.02
C ARG A 265 20.97 42.25 0.03
N ASP A 266 21.11 41.00 -0.36
CA ASP A 266 21.44 39.92 0.57
C ASP A 266 22.91 39.98 1.02
N ALA A 267 23.83 40.44 0.16
CA ALA A 267 25.21 40.75 0.55
C ALA A 267 25.28 41.89 1.57
N TYR A 268 24.50 42.94 1.38
CA TYR A 268 24.34 44.01 2.36
C TYR A 268 23.83 43.46 3.69
N ARG A 269 22.75 42.66 3.67
CA ARG A 269 22.13 42.07 4.87
C ARG A 269 23.05 41.13 5.63
N LEU A 270 23.83 40.31 4.93
CA LEU A 270 24.84 39.46 5.56
C LEU A 270 25.94 40.31 6.20
N THR A 271 26.36 41.38 5.53
CA THR A 271 27.36 42.30 6.06
C THR A 271 26.87 43.04 7.31
N THR A 272 25.61 43.48 7.32
CA THR A 272 25.04 44.14 8.51
C THR A 272 24.97 43.16 9.67
N LEU A 273 24.46 41.95 9.45
CA LEU A 273 24.40 40.89 10.47
C LEU A 273 25.76 40.58 11.08
N VAL A 274 26.79 40.40 10.24
CA VAL A 274 28.16 40.11 10.71
C VAL A 274 28.73 41.25 11.56
N LYS A 275 28.29 42.48 11.32
CA LYS A 275 28.75 43.66 12.05
C LYS A 275 27.91 43.99 13.28
N SER A 276 26.63 43.59 13.32
CA SER A 276 25.70 43.93 14.40
C SER A 276 25.58 42.86 15.48
N THR A 277 25.85 41.58 15.17
CA THR A 277 25.68 40.46 16.11
C THR A 277 26.93 40.21 16.96
N GLU A 278 26.74 39.94 18.25
CA GLU A 278 27.84 39.63 19.19
C GLU A 278 28.45 38.26 18.89
N ALA A 279 27.59 37.26 18.67
CA ALA A 279 28.00 35.91 18.28
C ALA A 279 27.15 35.37 17.13
N ARG A 280 27.79 34.60 16.24
CA ARG A 280 27.12 34.04 15.07
C ARG A 280 27.70 32.70 14.66
N VAL A 281 26.82 31.83 14.17
CA VAL A 281 27.19 30.56 13.53
C VAL A 281 26.56 30.54 12.14
N ILE A 282 27.37 30.30 11.12
CA ILE A 282 26.93 30.23 9.73
C ILE A 282 27.08 28.78 9.27
N ILE A 283 26.00 28.18 8.78
CA ILE A 283 25.95 26.77 8.40
C ILE A 283 25.55 26.67 6.93
N ALA A 284 26.45 26.09 6.12
CA ALA A 284 26.18 25.70 4.75
C ALA A 284 25.99 24.17 4.70
N GLY A 285 24.81 23.73 4.27
CA GLY A 285 24.52 22.31 4.09
C GLY A 285 25.30 21.74 2.91
N ARG A 286 25.76 20.49 3.02
CA ARG A 286 26.40 19.75 1.91
C ARG A 286 25.40 18.94 1.08
N ARG A 287 24.25 18.60 1.68
CA ARG A 287 23.19 17.85 1.03
C ARG A 287 21.82 18.37 1.46
N THR A 288 20.83 18.26 0.59
CA THR A 288 19.43 18.45 0.93
C THR A 288 18.92 17.29 1.80
N ALA A 289 17.70 17.40 2.33
CA ALA A 289 17.02 16.29 2.99
C ALA A 289 16.83 15.07 2.07
N ALA A 290 16.76 15.27 0.74
CA ALA A 290 16.69 14.22 -0.26
C ALA A 290 18.06 13.60 -0.61
N GLY A 291 19.16 14.12 -0.03
CA GLY A 291 20.51 13.66 -0.29
C GLY A 291 21.21 14.31 -1.48
N ASP A 292 20.55 15.23 -2.19
CA ASP A 292 21.13 15.94 -3.33
C ASP A 292 22.27 16.86 -2.89
N PRO A 293 23.39 16.92 -3.63
CA PRO A 293 24.51 17.77 -3.27
C PRO A 293 24.15 19.26 -3.29
N LEU A 294 24.47 19.96 -2.21
CA LEU A 294 24.33 21.40 -2.08
C LEU A 294 25.69 22.09 -2.20
N ARG A 295 25.68 23.24 -2.88
CA ARG A 295 26.84 24.12 -2.96
C ARG A 295 26.74 25.21 -1.90
N PRO A 296 27.85 25.62 -1.26
CA PRO A 296 27.84 26.77 -0.38
C PRO A 296 27.37 28.02 -1.13
N SER A 297 26.69 28.92 -0.41
CA SER A 297 26.19 30.17 -0.96
C SER A 297 27.29 30.99 -1.63
N ARG A 298 26.98 31.56 -2.78
CA ARG A 298 27.81 32.58 -3.43
C ARG A 298 28.07 33.84 -2.57
N LEU A 299 27.30 34.09 -1.50
CA LEU A 299 27.57 35.19 -0.57
C LEU A 299 28.81 34.92 0.29
N LEU A 300 29.10 33.64 0.58
CA LEU A 300 30.29 33.24 1.32
C LEU A 300 31.56 33.30 0.45
N LEU A 301 31.41 33.30 -0.87
CA LEU A 301 32.49 33.28 -1.85
C LEU A 301 32.80 34.69 -2.39
N THR A 302 33.03 35.63 -1.47
CA THR A 302 33.30 37.05 -1.74
C THR A 302 34.60 37.49 -1.06
N GLY A 303 35.37 38.39 -1.70
CA GLY A 303 36.63 38.89 -1.16
C GLY A 303 37.76 38.79 -2.17
N THR A 304 39.00 38.88 -1.69
CA THR A 304 40.22 38.59 -2.45
C THR A 304 40.34 37.10 -2.80
N ASP A 305 41.17 36.76 -3.80
CA ASP A 305 41.38 35.37 -4.23
C ASP A 305 41.89 34.50 -3.07
N GLU A 306 42.76 35.04 -2.22
CA GLU A 306 43.27 34.36 -1.03
C GLU A 306 42.18 34.09 0.02
N GLU A 307 41.30 35.05 0.30
CA GLU A 307 40.18 34.88 1.23
C GLU A 307 39.17 33.86 0.72
N LEU A 308 38.89 33.90 -0.59
CA LEU A 308 37.99 32.97 -1.24
C LEU A 308 38.54 31.55 -1.21
N ALA A 309 39.82 31.35 -1.55
CA ALA A 309 40.49 30.06 -1.47
C ALA A 309 40.47 29.50 -0.03
N GLY A 310 40.76 30.35 0.96
CA GLY A 310 40.68 29.99 2.38
C GLY A 310 39.28 29.53 2.80
N ARG A 311 38.23 30.26 2.40
CA ARG A 311 36.84 29.87 2.72
C ARG A 311 36.42 28.58 2.03
N ILE A 312 36.83 28.36 0.78
CA ILE A 312 36.54 27.10 0.07
C ILE A 312 37.17 25.91 0.78
N LEU A 313 38.42 26.03 1.25
CA LEU A 313 39.09 24.97 2.00
C LEU A 313 38.37 24.65 3.32
N VAL A 314 37.84 25.66 4.02
CA VAL A 314 37.04 25.46 5.23
C VAL A 314 35.69 24.80 4.93
N LEU A 315 35.02 25.20 3.85
CA LEU A 315 33.70 24.70 3.48
C LEU A 315 33.72 23.30 2.85
N THR A 316 34.82 22.93 2.19
CA THR A 316 34.99 21.63 1.50
C THR A 316 35.89 20.65 2.23
N GLY A 317 36.71 21.12 3.18
CA GLY A 317 37.58 20.30 4.00
C GLY A 317 36.83 19.38 4.97
N ALA A 318 37.49 18.32 5.41
CA ALA A 318 37.00 17.52 6.53
C ALA A 318 37.01 18.41 7.79
N ASP A 319 35.90 18.45 8.54
CA ASP A 319 35.86 19.14 9.83
C ASP A 319 36.67 18.29 10.83
N PRO A 320 37.87 18.74 11.26
CA PRO A 320 38.71 17.98 12.17
C PRO A 320 38.09 17.85 13.57
N ALA A 321 37.04 18.64 13.89
CA ALA A 321 36.26 18.53 15.12
C ALA A 321 35.02 17.63 14.98
N ALA A 322 34.77 17.02 13.81
CA ALA A 322 33.58 16.18 13.57
C ALA A 322 33.51 14.98 14.53
N ASP A 323 34.63 14.30 14.78
CA ASP A 323 34.69 13.14 15.69
C ASP A 323 34.42 13.53 17.16
N GLY A 324 34.74 14.76 17.56
CA GLY A 324 34.52 15.29 18.90
C GLY A 324 33.17 15.96 19.13
N ARG A 325 32.42 16.26 18.05
CA ARG A 325 31.11 16.93 18.05
C ARG A 325 29.97 15.96 17.74
N ARG A 326 30.05 14.72 18.22
CA ARG A 326 28.87 13.85 18.20
C ARG A 326 27.72 14.58 18.90
N PRO A 327 26.55 14.73 18.27
CA PRO A 327 25.41 15.36 18.92
C PRO A 327 25.18 14.61 20.23
N LYS A 328 25.12 15.36 21.34
CA LYS A 328 24.74 14.75 22.61
C LYS A 328 23.34 14.18 22.39
N PRO A 329 23.10 12.89 22.66
CA PRO A 329 21.75 12.38 22.59
C PRO A 329 20.90 13.19 23.56
N PRO A 330 19.62 13.43 23.23
CA PRO A 330 18.72 14.12 24.14
C PRO A 330 18.71 13.40 25.49
N PRO A 331 18.50 14.13 26.60
CA PRO A 331 18.38 13.52 27.92
C PRO A 331 17.20 12.53 27.90
N ASP A 332 17.51 11.24 28.02
CA ASP A 332 16.51 10.17 28.02
C ASP A 332 16.14 9.83 29.48
N PRO A 333 14.93 10.20 29.95
CA PRO A 333 14.50 9.94 31.32
C PRO A 333 14.33 8.44 31.62
N VAL A 334 14.34 7.56 30.61
CA VAL A 334 14.06 6.12 30.73
C VAL A 334 15.32 5.26 30.79
N ARG A 335 16.52 5.82 30.56
CA ARG A 335 17.81 5.08 30.52
C ARG A 335 18.16 4.23 31.75
N GLY A 336 17.45 4.38 32.87
CA GLY A 336 17.65 3.59 34.09
C GLY A 336 16.93 2.23 34.11
N ALA A 337 15.93 2.03 33.26
CA ALA A 337 15.23 0.75 33.13
C ALA A 337 15.59 0.16 31.77
N GLY A 338 16.29 -0.97 31.74
CA GLY A 338 16.61 -1.66 30.48
C GLY A 338 15.35 -1.79 29.61
N SER A 339 15.46 -1.40 28.33
CA SER A 339 14.32 -1.41 27.41
C SER A 339 13.66 -2.79 27.41
N ARG A 340 12.36 -2.83 27.71
CA ARG A 340 11.55 -4.05 27.61
C ARG A 340 11.06 -4.30 26.18
N PHE A 341 11.28 -3.35 25.27
CA PHE A 341 10.96 -3.51 23.86
C PHE A 341 11.95 -4.48 23.22
N ARG A 342 11.44 -5.62 22.77
CA ARG A 342 12.15 -6.52 21.88
C ARG A 342 11.86 -6.08 20.46
N LEU A 343 12.90 -5.88 19.67
CA LEU A 343 12.73 -5.67 18.24
C LEU A 343 12.43 -7.04 17.61
N PRO A 344 11.51 -7.11 16.63
CA PRO A 344 11.36 -8.31 15.82
C PRO A 344 12.68 -8.63 15.11
N PRO A 345 12.90 -9.90 14.72
CA PRO A 345 11.95 -11.01 14.76
C PRO A 345 11.80 -11.66 16.15
N GLU A 346 10.62 -12.22 16.43
CA GLU A 346 10.40 -13.03 17.63
C GLU A 346 11.31 -14.28 17.61
N PRO A 347 12.12 -14.54 18.64
CA PRO A 347 13.04 -15.68 18.62
C PRO A 347 12.34 -17.03 18.49
N HIS A 348 11.11 -17.13 18.98
CA HIS A 348 10.33 -18.36 18.98
C HIS A 348 8.83 -18.07 18.95
N ILE A 349 8.12 -18.72 18.03
CA ILE A 349 6.66 -18.65 17.91
C ILE A 349 6.09 -19.91 18.55
N HIS A 350 5.37 -19.75 19.67
CA HIS A 350 4.73 -20.86 20.36
C HIS A 350 3.59 -21.46 19.54
N LEU A 351 3.60 -22.79 19.38
CA LEU A 351 2.56 -23.55 18.69
C LEU A 351 2.01 -24.62 19.65
N PRO A 352 1.00 -24.29 20.48
CA PRO A 352 0.49 -25.21 21.49
C PRO A 352 -0.19 -26.43 20.85
N GLU A 353 -0.89 -26.24 19.73
CA GLU A 353 -1.53 -27.31 18.96
C GLU A 353 -1.40 -27.05 17.46
N ILE A 354 -1.30 -28.12 16.67
CA ILE A 354 -1.33 -28.03 15.21
C ILE A 354 -2.75 -27.67 14.77
N PRO A 355 -2.93 -26.71 13.83
CA PRO A 355 -4.24 -26.35 13.31
C PRO A 355 -5.05 -27.57 12.87
N ARG A 356 -6.32 -27.63 13.31
CA ARG A 356 -7.24 -28.73 13.01
C ARG A 356 -8.43 -28.21 12.17
N PRO A 357 -8.57 -28.64 10.91
CA PRO A 357 -7.68 -29.51 10.14
C PRO A 357 -6.47 -28.77 9.51
N LEU A 358 -5.37 -29.48 9.27
CA LEU A 358 -4.17 -29.01 8.59
C LEU A 358 -4.34 -29.17 7.07
N PRO A 359 -4.35 -28.07 6.28
CA PRO A 359 -4.47 -28.17 4.82
C PRO A 359 -3.26 -28.86 4.20
N VAL A 360 -3.48 -29.74 3.21
CA VAL A 360 -2.39 -30.40 2.47
C VAL A 360 -1.48 -29.40 1.73
N THR A 361 -2.01 -28.23 1.36
CA THR A 361 -1.25 -27.12 0.78
C THR A 361 -0.29 -26.46 1.78
N ALA A 362 -0.51 -26.61 3.09
CA ALA A 362 0.35 -26.02 4.13
C ALA A 362 1.73 -26.68 4.17
N PHE A 363 1.84 -27.97 3.83
CA PHE A 363 3.10 -28.71 3.91
C PHE A 363 4.21 -28.09 3.04
N ARG A 364 3.88 -27.59 1.86
CA ARG A 364 4.84 -26.86 1.02
C ARG A 364 5.42 -25.65 1.76
N ALA A 365 4.55 -24.83 2.37
CA ALA A 365 4.97 -23.65 3.11
C ALA A 365 5.81 -24.01 4.34
N ILE A 366 5.43 -25.07 5.07
CA ILE A 366 6.16 -25.54 6.26
C ILE A 366 7.54 -26.10 5.88
N LEU A 367 7.64 -26.90 4.82
CA LEU A 367 8.90 -27.46 4.33
C LEU A 367 9.86 -26.38 3.81
N GLU A 368 9.31 -25.32 3.22
CA GLU A 368 10.07 -24.22 2.64
C GLU A 368 10.56 -23.23 3.70
N ASP A 369 9.67 -22.76 4.56
CA ASP A 369 9.97 -21.78 5.60
C ASP A 369 8.94 -21.89 6.74
N PRO A 370 9.18 -22.76 7.74
CA PRO A 370 8.22 -23.00 8.81
C PRO A 370 7.97 -21.74 9.64
N TYR A 371 8.97 -20.87 9.79
CA TYR A 371 8.84 -19.64 10.56
C TYR A 371 7.91 -18.65 9.85
N LEU A 372 8.08 -18.45 8.53
CA LEU A 372 7.18 -17.62 7.74
C LEU A 372 5.75 -18.19 7.74
N TRP A 373 5.61 -19.53 7.62
CA TRP A 373 4.30 -20.18 7.76
C TRP A 373 3.67 -19.89 9.11
N ALA A 374 4.43 -19.94 10.21
CA ALA A 374 3.91 -19.66 11.55
C ALA A 374 3.51 -18.19 11.72
N LEU A 375 4.28 -17.25 11.20
CA LEU A 375 3.88 -15.83 11.19
C LEU A 375 2.52 -15.65 10.49
N GLN A 376 2.34 -16.25 9.32
CA GLN A 376 1.13 -16.08 8.52
C GLN A 376 -0.07 -16.87 9.07
N ARG A 377 0.14 -18.09 9.55
CA ARG A 377 -0.95 -19.02 9.91
C ARG A 377 -1.23 -19.13 11.40
N VAL A 378 -0.24 -18.88 12.24
CA VAL A 378 -0.37 -18.97 13.71
C VAL A 378 -0.59 -17.57 14.29
N LEU A 379 0.20 -16.58 13.85
CA LEU A 379 0.03 -15.19 14.29
C LEU A 379 -0.93 -14.38 13.42
N GLY A 380 -1.33 -14.88 12.25
CA GLY A 380 -2.27 -14.21 11.36
C GLY A 380 -1.70 -12.95 10.71
N LEU A 381 -0.37 -12.87 10.54
CA LEU A 381 0.26 -11.73 9.89
C LEU A 381 0.04 -11.79 8.38
N GLU A 382 -0.67 -10.81 7.86
CA GLU A 382 -0.92 -10.65 6.44
C GLU A 382 -0.22 -9.39 5.93
N GLU A 383 0.34 -9.48 4.73
CA GLU A 383 0.87 -8.31 4.03
C GLU A 383 -0.31 -7.59 3.38
N PRO A 384 -0.56 -6.32 3.75
CA PRO A 384 -1.67 -5.58 3.19
C PRO A 384 -1.43 -5.24 1.71
N ARG A 385 -2.52 -5.19 0.92
CA ARG A 385 -2.45 -5.06 -0.54
C ARG A 385 -2.95 -3.67 -0.98
N TYR A 386 -2.23 -2.63 -0.59
CA TYR A 386 -2.70 -1.24 -0.72
C TYR A 386 -2.62 -0.64 -2.14
N ASP A 387 -2.03 -1.36 -3.09
CA ASP A 387 -1.55 -0.82 -4.36
C ASP A 387 -1.68 -1.80 -5.53
N LEU A 388 -2.70 -2.67 -5.48
CA LEU A 388 -3.03 -3.55 -6.60
C LEU A 388 -3.32 -2.74 -7.87
N GLN A 389 -2.47 -2.92 -8.88
CA GLN A 389 -2.67 -2.35 -10.22
C GLN A 389 -3.31 -3.34 -11.20
N GLU A 390 -3.43 -4.61 -10.80
CA GLU A 390 -3.96 -5.70 -11.61
C GLU A 390 -4.55 -6.79 -10.71
N LEU A 391 -5.28 -7.73 -11.32
CA LEU A 391 -5.69 -8.95 -10.65
C LEU A 391 -4.44 -9.75 -10.31
N ASP A 392 -4.19 -9.96 -9.02
CA ASP A 392 -3.01 -10.69 -8.56
C ASP A 392 -3.05 -12.16 -9.05
N PRO A 393 -1.90 -12.86 -9.07
CA PRO A 393 -1.85 -14.25 -9.54
C PRO A 393 -2.81 -15.20 -8.81
N MET A 394 -3.06 -14.95 -7.52
CA MET A 394 -3.99 -15.74 -6.72
C MET A 394 -5.45 -15.48 -7.13
N GLY A 395 -5.85 -14.22 -7.26
CA GLY A 395 -7.19 -13.83 -7.74
C GLY A 395 -7.46 -14.34 -9.16
N PHE A 396 -6.45 -14.31 -10.04
CA PHE A 396 -6.55 -14.90 -11.38
C PHE A 396 -6.79 -16.42 -11.32
N GLY A 397 -6.06 -17.12 -10.45
CA GLY A 397 -6.24 -18.56 -10.20
C GLY A 397 -7.63 -18.90 -9.68
N THR A 398 -8.09 -18.18 -8.66
CA THR A 398 -9.44 -18.36 -8.09
C THR A 398 -10.53 -18.13 -9.14
N LEU A 399 -10.43 -17.08 -9.96
CA LEU A 399 -11.38 -16.82 -11.04
C LEU A 399 -11.45 -17.99 -12.02
N ALA A 400 -10.29 -18.53 -12.42
CA ALA A 400 -10.23 -19.69 -13.32
C ALA A 400 -10.86 -20.94 -12.70
N HIS A 401 -10.56 -21.22 -11.43
CA HIS A 401 -11.13 -22.35 -10.69
C HIS A 401 -12.66 -22.25 -10.60
N GLU A 402 -13.21 -21.09 -10.21
CA GLU A 402 -14.66 -20.87 -10.11
C GLU A 402 -15.39 -21.07 -11.44
N ILE A 403 -14.77 -20.63 -12.55
CA ILE A 403 -15.32 -20.83 -13.90
C ILE A 403 -15.37 -22.32 -14.25
N LEU A 404 -14.30 -23.06 -13.96
CA LEU A 404 -14.20 -24.48 -14.26
C LEU A 404 -15.12 -25.33 -13.37
N GLU A 405 -15.28 -24.97 -12.10
CA GLU A 405 -16.30 -25.57 -11.22
C GLU A 405 -17.71 -25.37 -11.79
N GLN A 406 -18.05 -24.14 -12.17
CA GLN A 406 -19.37 -23.84 -12.73
C GLN A 406 -19.60 -24.54 -14.08
N PHE A 407 -18.54 -24.71 -14.87
CA PHE A 407 -18.57 -25.47 -16.12
C PHE A 407 -18.77 -26.96 -15.87
N ALA A 408 -18.09 -27.57 -14.90
CA ALA A 408 -18.19 -29.00 -14.59
C ALA A 408 -19.63 -29.44 -14.26
N ARG A 409 -20.45 -28.52 -13.73
CA ARG A 409 -21.88 -28.74 -13.44
C ARG A 409 -22.80 -28.58 -14.65
N SER A 410 -22.30 -28.12 -15.79
CA SER A 410 -23.10 -27.86 -16.98
C SER A 410 -23.20 -29.08 -17.90
N PRO A 411 -24.29 -29.22 -18.68
CA PRO A 411 -24.44 -30.34 -19.62
C PRO A 411 -23.31 -30.42 -20.66
N GLU A 412 -22.77 -29.26 -21.05
CA GLU A 412 -21.69 -29.14 -22.05
C GLU A 412 -20.37 -29.74 -21.57
N ALA A 413 -20.18 -29.97 -20.27
CA ALA A 413 -19.00 -30.68 -19.75
C ALA A 413 -18.87 -32.12 -20.27
N ARG A 414 -19.97 -32.71 -20.75
CA ARG A 414 -20.03 -34.05 -21.35
C ARG A 414 -20.09 -34.02 -22.89
N SER A 415 -19.92 -32.85 -23.50
CA SER A 415 -20.00 -32.66 -24.94
C SER A 415 -18.69 -33.07 -25.62
N PRO A 416 -18.72 -33.82 -26.73
CA PRO A 416 -17.57 -34.01 -27.61
C PRO A 416 -17.47 -32.91 -28.69
N ASP A 417 -18.27 -31.84 -28.61
CA ASP A 417 -18.12 -30.65 -29.46
C ASP A 417 -17.32 -29.55 -28.74
N PRO A 418 -16.09 -29.22 -29.18
CA PRO A 418 -15.27 -28.19 -28.56
C PRO A 418 -15.89 -26.79 -28.70
N ALA A 419 -16.68 -26.53 -29.76
CA ALA A 419 -17.33 -25.25 -29.94
C ALA A 419 -18.47 -25.03 -28.92
N ALA A 420 -19.20 -26.09 -28.54
CA ALA A 420 -20.19 -26.04 -27.47
C ALA A 420 -19.56 -25.76 -26.11
N ILE A 421 -18.46 -26.44 -25.78
CA ILE A 421 -17.70 -26.23 -24.55
C ILE A 421 -17.20 -24.77 -24.48
N ARG A 422 -16.58 -24.29 -25.56
CA ARG A 422 -16.07 -22.91 -25.63
C ARG A 422 -17.16 -21.87 -25.40
N ARG A 423 -18.30 -21.96 -26.09
CA ARG A 423 -19.43 -21.03 -25.91
C ARG A 423 -19.92 -20.99 -24.46
N ARG A 424 -19.93 -22.16 -23.81
CA ARG A 424 -20.37 -22.27 -22.41
C ARG A 424 -19.37 -21.61 -21.47
N LEU A 425 -18.08 -21.90 -21.61
CA LEU A 425 -17.02 -21.28 -20.82
C LEU A 425 -16.98 -19.76 -21.01
N ASP A 426 -17.10 -19.28 -22.25
CA ASP A 426 -17.18 -17.84 -22.56
C ASP A 426 -18.36 -17.17 -21.85
N THR A 427 -19.52 -17.83 -21.82
CA THR A 427 -20.73 -17.32 -21.13
C THR A 427 -20.52 -17.25 -19.62
N ILE A 428 -19.88 -18.25 -19.02
CA ILE A 428 -19.58 -18.28 -17.58
C ILE A 428 -18.57 -17.18 -17.23
N LEU A 429 -17.47 -17.08 -17.99
CA LEU A 429 -16.42 -16.08 -17.82
C LEU A 429 -17.00 -14.66 -17.88
N THR A 430 -17.75 -14.32 -18.93
CA THR A 430 -18.32 -12.97 -19.09
C THR A 430 -19.24 -12.61 -17.92
N ARG A 431 -20.16 -13.52 -17.53
CA ARG A 431 -21.07 -13.27 -16.40
C ARG A 431 -20.33 -13.11 -15.07
N ARG A 432 -19.21 -13.82 -14.89
CA ARG A 432 -18.42 -13.70 -13.66
C ARG A 432 -17.57 -12.44 -13.64
N ALA A 433 -16.92 -12.11 -14.75
CA ALA A 433 -16.20 -10.85 -14.88
C ALA A 433 -17.14 -9.65 -14.63
N GLU A 434 -18.33 -9.62 -15.23
CA GLU A 434 -19.32 -8.56 -15.00
C GLU A 434 -19.76 -8.47 -13.53
N ARG A 435 -19.96 -9.60 -12.85
CA ARG A 435 -20.38 -9.62 -11.45
C ARG A 435 -19.27 -9.22 -10.49
N LEU A 436 -18.03 -9.59 -10.76
CA LEU A 436 -16.89 -9.32 -9.89
C LEU A 436 -16.29 -7.94 -10.13
N PHE A 437 -16.20 -7.49 -11.37
CA PHE A 437 -15.44 -6.29 -11.74
C PHE A 437 -16.32 -5.16 -12.27
N GLY A 438 -17.59 -5.44 -12.58
CA GLY A 438 -18.53 -4.42 -13.04
C GLY A 438 -18.20 -3.85 -14.42
N SER A 439 -18.61 -2.60 -14.65
CA SER A 439 -18.46 -1.93 -15.95
C SER A 439 -17.20 -1.08 -16.07
N SER A 440 -16.50 -0.77 -14.97
CA SER A 440 -15.34 0.13 -14.96
C SER A 440 -14.24 -0.33 -14.00
N PRO A 441 -13.70 -1.56 -14.16
CA PRO A 441 -12.55 -2.00 -13.37
C PRO A 441 -11.26 -1.33 -13.84
N LEU A 442 -10.17 -1.58 -13.11
CA LEU A 442 -8.82 -1.21 -13.50
C LEU A 442 -8.53 -1.65 -14.95
N PRO A 443 -7.83 -0.83 -15.76
CA PRO A 443 -7.60 -1.11 -17.17
C PRO A 443 -6.92 -2.45 -17.48
N THR A 444 -6.18 -3.00 -16.52
CA THR A 444 -5.49 -4.30 -16.60
C THR A 444 -6.45 -5.49 -16.50
N VAL A 445 -7.55 -5.36 -15.76
CA VAL A 445 -8.49 -6.46 -15.50
C VAL A 445 -9.17 -6.98 -16.77
N PRO A 446 -9.71 -6.14 -17.68
CA PRO A 446 -10.26 -6.62 -18.96
C PRO A 446 -9.24 -7.37 -19.81
N LEU A 447 -7.96 -6.94 -19.80
CA LEU A 447 -6.90 -7.64 -20.51
C LEU A 447 -6.67 -9.04 -19.92
N GLN A 448 -6.63 -9.16 -18.59
CA GLN A 448 -6.47 -10.45 -17.90
C GLN A 448 -7.68 -11.37 -18.11
N VAL A 449 -8.91 -10.83 -18.18
CA VAL A 449 -10.11 -11.59 -18.53
C VAL A 449 -10.00 -12.18 -19.95
N GLU A 450 -9.51 -11.42 -20.92
CA GLU A 450 -9.29 -11.93 -22.29
C GLU A 450 -8.11 -12.91 -22.39
N GLN A 451 -7.08 -12.76 -21.55
CA GLN A 451 -6.04 -13.77 -21.41
C GLN A 451 -6.63 -15.09 -20.89
N LEU A 452 -7.45 -15.05 -19.84
CA LEU A 452 -8.13 -16.24 -19.31
C LEU A 452 -9.06 -16.85 -20.37
N ARG A 453 -9.79 -16.02 -21.13
CA ARG A 453 -10.62 -16.47 -22.25
C ARG A 453 -9.83 -17.33 -23.24
N THR A 454 -8.64 -16.86 -23.62
CA THR A 454 -7.76 -17.58 -24.54
C THR A 454 -7.33 -18.94 -23.98
N ARG A 455 -6.98 -19.01 -22.70
CA ARG A 455 -6.61 -20.26 -22.02
C ARG A 455 -7.78 -21.25 -21.96
N LEU A 456 -9.00 -20.75 -21.69
CA LEU A 456 -10.21 -21.57 -21.66
C LEU A 456 -10.60 -22.12 -23.05
N ARG A 457 -10.18 -21.47 -24.15
CA ARG A 457 -10.34 -22.03 -25.51
C ARG A 457 -9.49 -23.27 -25.71
N ALA A 458 -8.21 -23.23 -25.31
CA ALA A 458 -7.35 -24.41 -25.37
C ALA A 458 -7.88 -25.56 -24.49
N PHE A 459 -8.42 -25.21 -23.31
CA PHE A 459 -9.10 -26.18 -22.44
C PHE A 459 -10.34 -26.79 -23.09
N ALA A 460 -11.10 -26.03 -23.89
CA ALA A 460 -12.27 -26.57 -24.57
C ALA A 460 -11.92 -27.67 -25.58
N GLU A 461 -10.81 -27.50 -26.31
CA GLU A 461 -10.31 -28.52 -27.25
C GLU A 461 -9.91 -29.80 -26.48
N TRP A 462 -9.06 -29.66 -25.46
CA TRP A 462 -8.63 -30.79 -24.62
C TRP A 462 -9.81 -31.51 -23.93
N GLN A 463 -10.76 -30.76 -23.38
CA GLN A 463 -11.93 -31.33 -22.73
C GLN A 463 -12.75 -32.20 -23.68
N SER A 464 -12.85 -31.78 -24.94
CA SER A 464 -13.57 -32.51 -25.98
C SER A 464 -12.90 -33.83 -26.29
N GLU A 465 -11.58 -33.81 -26.53
CA GLU A 465 -10.77 -35.00 -26.79
C GLU A 465 -10.82 -35.98 -25.60
N TRP A 466 -10.73 -35.46 -24.38
CA TRP A 466 -10.81 -36.25 -23.15
C TRP A 466 -12.16 -36.98 -23.00
N VAL A 467 -13.27 -36.32 -23.38
CA VAL A 467 -14.60 -36.94 -23.42
C VAL A 467 -14.70 -38.01 -24.51
N GLU A 468 -14.08 -37.80 -25.68
CA GLU A 468 -14.05 -38.79 -26.77
C GLU A 468 -13.27 -40.06 -26.38
N GLU A 469 -12.23 -39.93 -25.56
CA GLU A 469 -11.50 -41.06 -24.95
C GLU A 469 -12.29 -41.82 -23.88
N GLY A 470 -13.52 -41.36 -23.58
CA GLY A 470 -14.45 -42.01 -22.67
C GLY A 470 -14.34 -41.56 -21.22
N TRP A 471 -13.64 -40.46 -20.94
CA TRP A 471 -13.59 -39.86 -19.62
C TRP A 471 -14.82 -39.00 -19.33
N GLU A 472 -15.30 -39.06 -18.09
CA GLU A 472 -16.37 -38.20 -17.60
C GLU A 472 -15.96 -37.52 -16.30
N ILE A 473 -16.39 -36.27 -16.12
CA ILE A 473 -16.26 -35.59 -14.84
C ILE A 473 -17.16 -36.30 -13.83
N PHE A 474 -16.52 -36.96 -12.86
CA PHE A 474 -17.20 -37.68 -11.79
C PHE A 474 -17.54 -36.73 -10.64
N CYS A 475 -16.61 -35.85 -10.27
CA CYS A 475 -16.81 -34.82 -9.25
C CYS A 475 -15.92 -33.61 -9.54
N SER A 476 -16.38 -32.42 -9.14
CA SER A 476 -15.56 -31.19 -9.13
C SER A 476 -15.62 -30.58 -7.75
N GLU A 477 -14.51 -29.98 -7.32
CA GLU A 477 -14.33 -29.40 -5.98
C GLU A 477 -14.59 -30.40 -4.84
N ALA A 478 -14.10 -31.63 -5.02
CA ALA A 478 -14.23 -32.69 -4.03
C ALA A 478 -13.39 -32.34 -2.79
N ARG A 479 -14.01 -32.29 -1.62
CA ARG A 479 -13.38 -31.76 -0.38
C ARG A 479 -13.48 -32.72 0.78
N THR A 480 -12.54 -32.60 1.71
CA THR A 480 -12.62 -33.32 2.99
C THR A 480 -13.78 -32.79 3.86
N PRO A 481 -14.30 -33.58 4.81
CA PRO A 481 -15.25 -33.10 5.81
C PRO A 481 -14.68 -31.93 6.62
N ALA A 482 -15.54 -31.11 7.24
CA ALA A 482 -15.12 -29.93 8.01
C ALA A 482 -14.10 -30.25 9.13
N GLY A 483 -14.20 -31.44 9.74
CA GLY A 483 -13.25 -31.92 10.76
C GLY A 483 -11.95 -32.51 10.22
N GLY A 484 -11.77 -32.58 8.90
CA GLY A 484 -10.67 -33.25 8.21
C GLY A 484 -10.74 -34.78 8.27
N ILE A 485 -9.77 -35.43 7.64
CA ILE A 485 -9.60 -36.88 7.62
C ILE A 485 -8.45 -37.25 8.57
N PRO A 486 -8.60 -38.27 9.44
CA PRO A 486 -7.54 -38.68 10.35
C PRO A 486 -6.30 -39.20 9.61
N PHE A 487 -5.15 -38.66 9.99
CA PHE A 487 -3.83 -39.04 9.53
C PHE A 487 -2.98 -39.37 10.75
N ASP A 488 -2.67 -40.65 10.90
CA ASP A 488 -1.95 -41.16 12.06
C ASP A 488 -0.47 -40.78 12.01
N VAL A 489 0.00 -40.18 13.10
CA VAL A 489 1.41 -39.83 13.32
C VAL A 489 1.79 -40.33 14.71
N ASP A 490 2.49 -41.46 14.75
CA ASP A 490 2.99 -42.12 15.96
C ASP A 490 1.89 -42.42 16.99
N GLY A 491 0.71 -42.86 16.51
CA GLY A 491 -0.45 -43.21 17.35
C GLY A 491 -1.29 -42.03 17.83
N VAL A 492 -0.91 -40.79 17.47
CA VAL A 492 -1.70 -39.58 17.73
C VAL A 492 -2.14 -38.97 16.39
N PRO A 493 -3.44 -38.95 16.06
CA PRO A 493 -3.89 -38.47 14.77
C PRO A 493 -3.80 -36.93 14.66
N VAL A 494 -3.35 -36.44 13.51
CA VAL A 494 -3.71 -35.11 13.01
C VAL A 494 -4.85 -35.23 12.00
N PHE A 495 -5.51 -34.14 11.66
CA PHE A 495 -6.60 -34.15 10.70
C PHE A 495 -6.20 -33.36 9.48
N LEU A 496 -6.15 -34.01 8.32
CA LEU A 496 -5.80 -33.37 7.06
C LEU A 496 -7.05 -32.82 6.38
N SER A 497 -6.94 -31.63 5.80
CA SER A 497 -7.94 -31.07 4.90
C SER A 497 -7.36 -30.84 3.51
N GLY A 498 -8.22 -30.90 2.51
CA GLY A 498 -7.83 -30.61 1.15
C GLY A 498 -9.03 -30.63 0.21
N ARG A 499 -8.75 -30.19 -1.01
CA ARG A 499 -9.71 -30.07 -2.09
C ARG A 499 -9.04 -30.51 -3.37
N ILE A 500 -9.69 -31.41 -4.10
CA ILE A 500 -9.29 -31.81 -5.44
C ILE A 500 -10.21 -31.07 -6.41
N ASP A 501 -9.63 -30.23 -7.28
CA ASP A 501 -10.39 -29.34 -8.15
C ASP A 501 -11.32 -30.12 -9.09
N ARG A 502 -10.84 -31.27 -9.61
CA ARG A 502 -11.63 -32.15 -10.49
C ARG A 502 -11.20 -33.61 -10.39
N ILE A 503 -12.18 -34.52 -10.36
CA ILE A 503 -11.99 -35.97 -10.41
C ILE A 503 -12.77 -36.52 -11.59
N ASP A 504 -12.06 -37.20 -12.48
CA ASP A 504 -12.62 -37.83 -13.67
C ASP A 504 -12.56 -39.35 -13.56
N ARG A 505 -13.50 -40.02 -14.23
CA ARG A 505 -13.56 -41.48 -14.31
C ARG A 505 -13.70 -41.92 -15.76
N ASN A 506 -12.87 -42.87 -16.19
CA ASN A 506 -13.02 -43.47 -17.51
C ASN A 506 -14.15 -44.51 -17.49
N ARG A 507 -15.10 -44.40 -18.42
CA ARG A 507 -16.28 -45.29 -18.49
C ARG A 507 -15.95 -46.73 -18.84
N THR A 508 -14.88 -46.93 -19.61
CA THR A 508 -14.49 -48.26 -20.13
C THR A 508 -13.59 -48.99 -19.15
N THR A 509 -12.56 -48.31 -18.65
CA THR A 509 -11.54 -48.94 -17.77
C THR A 509 -11.89 -48.82 -16.29
N GLY A 510 -12.76 -47.88 -15.91
CA GLY A 510 -13.04 -47.55 -14.52
C GLY A 510 -11.92 -46.77 -13.82
N ALA A 511 -10.83 -46.43 -14.52
CA ALA A 511 -9.71 -45.66 -13.99
C ALA A 511 -10.14 -44.25 -13.55
N TRP A 512 -9.45 -43.70 -12.55
CA TRP A 512 -9.70 -42.37 -11.99
C TRP A 512 -8.51 -41.46 -12.25
N THR A 513 -8.80 -40.17 -12.49
CA THR A 513 -7.76 -39.13 -12.55
C THR A 513 -8.18 -37.94 -11.70
N GLY A 514 -7.37 -37.59 -10.71
CA GLY A 514 -7.51 -36.37 -9.92
C GLY A 514 -6.68 -35.24 -10.54
N PHE A 515 -7.33 -34.15 -10.90
CA PHE A 515 -6.70 -32.95 -11.47
C PHE A 515 -6.62 -31.81 -10.44
N ASP A 516 -5.49 -31.12 -10.47
CA ASP A 516 -5.26 -29.82 -9.82
C ASP A 516 -4.94 -28.79 -10.91
N PHE A 517 -5.76 -27.74 -11.03
CA PHE A 517 -5.63 -26.76 -12.10
C PHE A 517 -4.52 -25.76 -11.78
N LYS A 518 -3.61 -25.55 -12.73
CA LYS A 518 -2.47 -24.63 -12.56
C LYS A 518 -2.54 -23.50 -13.57
N THR A 519 -2.73 -22.27 -13.08
CA THR A 519 -2.80 -21.04 -13.88
C THR A 519 -1.47 -20.28 -13.97
N GLY A 520 -0.45 -20.70 -13.19
CA GLY A 520 0.87 -20.06 -13.17
C GLY A 520 1.69 -20.31 -14.43
N GLU A 521 2.66 -19.42 -14.68
CA GLU A 521 3.49 -19.42 -15.91
C GLU A 521 4.54 -20.54 -15.95
N GLY A 522 4.98 -21.04 -14.79
CA GLY A 522 6.17 -21.89 -14.67
C GLY A 522 6.08 -23.32 -15.21
N GLY A 523 4.95 -23.72 -15.81
CA GLY A 523 4.63 -25.13 -16.02
C GLY A 523 4.44 -25.85 -14.68
N ALA A 524 3.59 -26.86 -14.65
CA ALA A 524 3.38 -27.65 -13.45
C ALA A 524 3.75 -29.10 -13.76
N ASP A 525 4.95 -29.49 -13.34
CA ASP A 525 5.45 -30.85 -13.46
C ASP A 525 5.43 -31.51 -12.08
N PRO A 526 4.70 -32.62 -11.89
CA PRO A 526 4.76 -33.40 -10.65
C PRO A 526 6.19 -33.76 -10.22
N ALA A 527 7.14 -33.94 -11.14
CA ALA A 527 8.53 -34.21 -10.77
C ALA A 527 9.16 -33.07 -9.95
N SER A 528 8.69 -31.83 -10.12
CA SER A 528 9.15 -30.66 -9.34
C SER A 528 8.74 -30.68 -7.87
N ALA A 529 7.80 -31.56 -7.48
CA ALA A 529 7.45 -31.79 -6.08
C ALA A 529 8.62 -32.37 -5.28
N ARG A 530 9.65 -32.93 -5.94
CA ARG A 530 10.92 -33.35 -5.34
C ARG A 530 12.06 -32.41 -5.73
N GLY A 531 12.98 -32.17 -4.79
CA GLY A 531 14.24 -31.50 -5.03
C GLY A 531 15.22 -32.35 -5.85
N ARG A 532 16.32 -31.73 -6.30
CA ARG A 532 17.42 -32.43 -6.97
C ARG A 532 18.08 -33.48 -6.06
N ASP A 533 17.95 -33.32 -4.77
CA ASP A 533 18.40 -34.22 -3.71
C ASP A 533 17.38 -35.35 -3.41
N GLY A 534 16.26 -35.41 -4.14
CA GLY A 534 15.21 -36.43 -3.98
C GLY A 534 14.24 -36.17 -2.83
N ARG A 535 14.45 -35.12 -2.03
CA ARG A 535 13.55 -34.77 -0.91
C ARG A 535 12.28 -34.08 -1.39
N TRP A 536 11.18 -34.32 -0.68
CA TRP A 536 9.90 -33.67 -0.98
C TRP A 536 9.95 -32.17 -0.64
N LYS A 537 9.41 -31.35 -1.55
CA LYS A 537 9.21 -29.90 -1.42
C LYS A 537 7.74 -29.50 -1.44
N ASP A 538 6.92 -30.30 -2.11
CA ASP A 538 5.47 -30.11 -2.20
C ASP A 538 4.78 -31.46 -1.97
N LEU A 539 3.89 -31.50 -0.98
CA LEU A 539 3.16 -32.71 -0.60
C LEU A 539 1.67 -32.63 -0.97
N GLN A 540 1.23 -31.55 -1.64
CA GLN A 540 -0.18 -31.35 -1.97
C GLN A 540 -0.73 -32.51 -2.81
N LEU A 541 -0.18 -32.71 -4.01
CA LEU A 541 -0.64 -33.73 -4.95
C LEU A 541 -0.47 -35.16 -4.38
N PRO A 542 0.68 -35.60 -3.83
CA PRO A 542 0.80 -36.99 -3.34
C PRO A 542 -0.14 -37.29 -2.17
N LEU A 543 -0.47 -36.31 -1.32
CA LEU A 543 -1.43 -36.50 -0.24
C LEU A 543 -2.89 -36.60 -0.72
N TYR A 544 -3.22 -36.20 -1.96
CA TYR A 544 -4.57 -36.37 -2.51
C TYR A 544 -5.03 -37.83 -2.51
N ARG A 545 -4.10 -38.78 -2.75
CA ARG A 545 -4.41 -40.21 -2.65
C ARG A 545 -4.95 -40.59 -1.27
N ARG A 546 -4.38 -40.00 -0.21
CA ARG A 546 -4.84 -40.20 1.17
C ARG A 546 -6.18 -39.53 1.43
N LEU A 547 -6.51 -38.45 0.72
CA LEU A 547 -7.80 -37.77 0.89
C LEU A 547 -8.95 -38.52 0.21
N LEU A 548 -8.69 -39.21 -0.91
CA LEU A 548 -9.71 -39.91 -1.71
C LEU A 548 -10.59 -40.89 -0.91
N VAL A 549 -10.09 -41.46 0.18
CA VAL A 549 -10.86 -42.38 1.05
C VAL A 549 -11.97 -41.71 1.86
N GLY A 550 -12.01 -40.38 1.92
CA GLY A 550 -12.99 -39.64 2.72
C GLY A 550 -13.47 -38.34 2.08
N LEU A 551 -13.29 -38.16 0.76
CA LEU A 551 -13.80 -36.97 0.09
C LEU A 551 -15.32 -36.96 0.03
N GLN A 552 -15.86 -35.74 0.02
CA GLN A 552 -17.28 -35.45 -0.16
C GLN A 552 -17.46 -34.54 -1.38
N THR A 553 -18.62 -34.63 -2.01
CA THR A 553 -19.04 -33.64 -3.02
C THR A 553 -19.19 -32.26 -2.38
N ALA A 554 -19.34 -31.23 -3.20
CA ALA A 554 -19.66 -29.89 -2.71
C ALA A 554 -20.95 -29.88 -1.84
N GLU A 555 -21.89 -30.79 -2.08
CA GLU A 555 -23.15 -30.92 -1.32
C GLU A 555 -23.01 -31.79 -0.06
N GLY A 556 -21.81 -32.26 0.27
CA GLY A 556 -21.52 -33.06 1.48
C GLY A 556 -21.81 -34.55 1.34
N ALA A 557 -22.12 -35.04 0.13
CA ALA A 557 -22.31 -36.46 -0.11
C ALA A 557 -20.95 -37.18 -0.15
N SER A 558 -20.80 -38.28 0.59
CA SER A 558 -19.54 -39.04 0.60
C SER A 558 -19.29 -39.70 -0.76
N LEU A 559 -18.08 -39.50 -1.28
CA LEU A 559 -17.63 -40.17 -2.50
C LEU A 559 -17.13 -41.57 -2.13
N ALA A 560 -17.67 -42.59 -2.80
CA ALA A 560 -17.16 -43.94 -2.63
C ALA A 560 -15.71 -44.01 -3.16
N PRO A 561 -14.76 -44.58 -2.41
CA PRO A 561 -13.39 -44.71 -2.89
C PRO A 561 -13.34 -45.64 -4.12
N PRO A 562 -12.32 -45.47 -4.99
CA PRO A 562 -12.09 -46.39 -6.10
C PRO A 562 -11.93 -47.82 -5.59
N ALA A 563 -12.46 -48.78 -6.35
CA ALA A 563 -12.39 -50.19 -5.98
C ALA A 563 -10.92 -50.67 -5.91
N PRO A 564 -10.59 -51.65 -5.05
CA PRO A 564 -9.23 -52.18 -4.98
C PRO A 564 -8.74 -52.66 -6.34
N GLY A 565 -7.55 -52.21 -6.75
CA GLY A 565 -6.94 -52.55 -8.04
C GLY A 565 -7.31 -51.62 -9.21
N VAL A 566 -8.18 -50.62 -9.01
CA VAL A 566 -8.41 -49.55 -9.99
C VAL A 566 -7.25 -48.55 -9.97
N THR A 567 -6.75 -48.19 -11.15
CA THR A 567 -5.71 -47.17 -11.31
C THR A 567 -6.26 -45.78 -10.93
N VAL A 568 -5.48 -45.05 -10.12
CA VAL A 568 -5.79 -43.69 -9.71
C VAL A 568 -4.59 -42.82 -10.03
N ASP A 569 -4.73 -42.01 -11.09
CA ASP A 569 -3.71 -41.07 -11.50
C ASP A 569 -3.95 -39.71 -10.86
N LEU A 570 -2.87 -38.99 -10.59
CA LEU A 570 -2.89 -37.64 -10.06
C LEU A 570 -2.12 -36.76 -11.02
N ALA A 571 -2.71 -35.65 -11.44
CA ALA A 571 -2.14 -34.83 -12.49
C ALA A 571 -2.33 -33.34 -12.23
N TYR A 572 -1.36 -32.55 -12.67
CA TYR A 572 -1.59 -31.12 -12.87
C TYR A 572 -2.21 -30.89 -14.24
N LEU A 573 -3.24 -30.05 -14.30
CA LEU A 573 -3.80 -29.59 -15.56
C LEU A 573 -3.41 -28.13 -15.79
N PRO A 574 -2.42 -27.87 -16.68
CA PRO A 574 -1.92 -26.52 -16.91
C PRO A 574 -2.90 -25.71 -17.77
N LEU A 575 -3.29 -24.54 -17.28
CA LEU A 575 -3.94 -23.48 -18.05
C LEU A 575 -2.87 -22.46 -18.45
N SER A 576 -1.93 -22.91 -19.29
CA SER A 576 -0.76 -22.13 -19.71
C SER A 576 -1.13 -20.97 -20.62
N LYS A 577 -0.28 -19.94 -20.64
CA LYS A 577 -0.37 -18.81 -21.59
C LYS A 577 -0.11 -19.26 -23.03
N ASP A 578 0.75 -20.25 -23.21
CA ASP A 578 1.03 -20.84 -24.52
C ASP A 578 -0.24 -21.47 -25.07
N THR A 579 -0.68 -21.01 -26.24
CA THR A 579 -1.88 -21.47 -26.94
C THR A 579 -1.70 -22.85 -27.57
N GLY A 580 -0.72 -23.61 -27.12
CA GLY A 580 -0.51 -24.99 -27.53
C GLY A 580 -1.58 -25.93 -26.97
N PRO A 581 -1.61 -27.19 -27.43
CA PRO A 581 -2.50 -28.19 -26.88
C PRO A 581 -2.23 -28.38 -25.39
N ILE A 582 -3.30 -28.46 -24.58
CA ILE A 582 -3.16 -28.78 -23.15
C ILE A 582 -2.80 -30.25 -23.03
N THR A 583 -1.70 -30.54 -22.33
CA THR A 583 -1.31 -31.90 -21.96
C THR A 583 -1.30 -31.99 -20.44
N PRO A 584 -2.11 -32.88 -19.82
CA PRO A 584 -2.04 -33.10 -18.39
C PRO A 584 -0.67 -33.65 -17.99
N ALA A 585 -0.09 -33.09 -16.94
CA ALA A 585 1.16 -33.60 -16.38
C ALA A 585 0.83 -34.64 -15.32
N VAL A 586 0.76 -35.90 -15.73
CA VAL A 586 0.46 -37.05 -14.86
C VAL A 586 1.67 -37.39 -14.01
N ALA A 587 1.45 -37.62 -12.71
CA ALA A 587 2.52 -37.98 -11.80
C ALA A 587 2.93 -39.45 -11.97
N GLU A 588 4.18 -39.68 -12.39
CA GLU A 588 4.77 -41.02 -12.52
C GLU A 588 5.29 -41.57 -11.17
N TRP A 589 4.49 -41.46 -10.10
CA TRP A 589 4.88 -41.92 -8.77
C TRP A 589 4.42 -43.36 -8.50
N THR A 590 5.35 -44.18 -8.01
CA THR A 590 5.01 -45.54 -7.56
C THR A 590 4.29 -45.52 -6.21
N PRO A 591 3.61 -46.61 -5.82
CA PRO A 591 3.06 -46.73 -4.46
C PRO A 591 4.10 -46.49 -3.36
N ALA A 592 5.35 -46.93 -3.58
CA ALA A 592 6.46 -46.70 -2.66
C ALA A 592 6.84 -45.21 -2.58
N ASP A 593 6.84 -44.49 -3.71
CA ASP A 593 7.07 -43.04 -3.70
C ASP A 593 6.02 -42.31 -2.86
N LEU A 594 4.74 -42.70 -2.99
CA LEU A 594 3.65 -42.11 -2.23
C LEU A 594 3.75 -42.42 -0.73
N GLU A 595 4.24 -43.60 -0.36
CA GLU A 595 4.56 -43.92 1.04
C GLU A 595 5.67 -43.03 1.60
N THR A 596 6.71 -42.72 0.80
CA THR A 596 7.74 -41.75 1.23
C THR A 596 7.19 -40.34 1.40
N ALA A 597 6.18 -39.95 0.62
CA ALA A 597 5.52 -38.65 0.74
C ALA A 597 4.70 -38.56 2.03
N GLU A 598 3.97 -39.63 2.37
CA GLU A 598 3.27 -39.73 3.65
C GLU A 598 4.25 -39.69 4.82
N GLU A 599 5.39 -40.37 4.72
CA GLU A 599 6.41 -40.33 5.78
C GLU A 599 7.02 -38.94 5.95
N ALA A 600 7.29 -38.22 4.86
CA ALA A 600 7.72 -36.83 4.93
C ALA A 600 6.66 -35.93 5.60
N ALA A 601 5.36 -36.17 5.35
CA ALA A 601 4.28 -35.47 6.05
C ALA A 601 4.28 -35.80 7.56
N ARG A 602 4.53 -37.06 7.95
CA ARG A 602 4.67 -37.45 9.36
C ARG A 602 5.85 -36.74 10.02
N GLU A 603 7.01 -36.67 9.35
CA GLU A 603 8.21 -35.99 9.86
C GLU A 603 7.98 -34.49 10.10
N VAL A 604 7.27 -33.81 9.19
CA VAL A 604 6.86 -32.41 9.39
C VAL A 604 6.00 -32.27 10.65
N VAL A 605 4.99 -33.13 10.82
CA VAL A 605 4.11 -33.11 11.98
C VAL A 605 4.86 -33.42 13.28
N ARG A 606 5.80 -34.36 13.28
CA ARG A 606 6.68 -34.65 14.43
C ARG A 606 7.48 -33.42 14.81
N SER A 607 8.11 -32.77 13.84
CA SER A 607 8.93 -31.58 14.07
C SER A 607 8.12 -30.46 14.72
N LEU A 608 6.88 -30.24 14.27
CA LEU A 608 5.97 -29.26 14.88
C LEU A 608 5.57 -29.61 16.31
N ARG A 609 5.40 -30.90 16.63
CA ARG A 609 5.04 -31.36 17.99
C ARG A 609 6.21 -31.29 18.96
N GLU A 610 7.39 -31.79 18.55
CA GLU A 610 8.59 -31.87 19.40
C GLU A 610 9.09 -30.49 19.82
N ALA A 611 9.04 -29.52 18.91
CA ALA A 611 9.54 -28.18 19.17
C ALA A 611 8.57 -27.30 20.01
N GLY A 612 7.30 -27.69 20.14
CA GLY A 612 6.26 -26.90 20.82
C GLY A 612 6.04 -25.49 20.24
N GLY A 613 6.55 -25.27 19.02
CA GLY A 613 6.71 -23.96 18.40
C GLY A 613 7.80 -23.96 17.33
N ILE A 614 8.05 -22.80 16.73
CA ILE A 614 9.01 -22.63 15.63
C ILE A 614 9.98 -21.51 15.96
N SER A 615 11.27 -21.81 15.94
CA SER A 615 12.34 -20.85 16.25
C SER A 615 12.78 -20.06 15.02
N PHE A 616 13.14 -18.79 15.22
CA PHE A 616 13.74 -17.96 14.19
C PHE A 616 15.20 -18.37 13.94
N HIS A 617 15.57 -18.54 12.68
CA HIS A 617 16.91 -18.86 12.24
C HIS A 617 17.35 -17.84 11.17
N PRO A 618 18.28 -16.92 11.46
CA PRO A 618 18.66 -15.84 10.54
C PRO A 618 19.05 -16.33 9.14
N ALA A 619 19.71 -17.49 9.04
CA ALA A 619 20.16 -18.06 7.78
C ALA A 619 19.02 -18.66 6.93
N SER A 620 17.87 -19.04 7.52
CA SER A 620 16.83 -19.84 6.85
C SER A 620 15.41 -19.29 6.95
N SER A 621 15.10 -18.49 7.96
CA SER A 621 13.78 -17.90 8.19
C SER A 621 13.57 -16.65 7.34
N GLY A 622 12.34 -16.44 6.89
CA GLY A 622 11.97 -15.28 6.07
C GLY A 622 12.54 -15.30 4.66
N ARG A 623 13.02 -16.45 4.16
CA ARG A 623 13.76 -16.50 2.89
C ARG A 623 12.94 -16.02 1.69
N ARG A 624 11.63 -16.20 1.77
CA ARG A 624 10.66 -15.77 0.76
C ARG A 624 9.73 -14.66 1.22
N ALA A 625 9.93 -14.10 2.41
CA ALA A 625 9.19 -12.94 2.84
C ALA A 625 9.43 -11.78 1.85
N ARG A 626 8.35 -11.07 1.53
CA ARG A 626 8.33 -9.88 0.67
C ARG A 626 7.77 -8.69 1.46
N GLY A 627 7.95 -7.49 0.89
CA GLY A 627 7.58 -6.18 1.44
C GLY A 627 7.73 -6.09 2.95
N ASP A 628 6.65 -5.73 3.64
CA ASP A 628 6.68 -5.39 5.08
C ASP A 628 7.06 -6.58 5.96
N LEU A 629 6.66 -7.79 5.58
CA LEU A 629 7.08 -9.00 6.27
C LEU A 629 8.59 -9.24 6.13
N ALA A 630 9.20 -8.89 4.99
CA ALA A 630 10.65 -8.99 4.84
C ALA A 630 11.38 -8.00 5.75
N VAL A 631 10.88 -6.76 5.82
CA VAL A 631 11.44 -5.71 6.68
C VAL A 631 11.33 -6.09 8.16
N LEU A 632 10.18 -6.63 8.59
CA LEU A 632 9.96 -7.15 9.94
C LEU A 632 10.97 -8.25 10.32
N LEU A 633 11.41 -9.04 9.33
CA LEU A 633 12.41 -10.09 9.50
C LEU A 633 13.86 -9.58 9.33
N GLY A 634 14.04 -8.26 9.25
CA GLY A 634 15.35 -7.61 9.19
C GLY A 634 16.02 -7.66 7.82
N ARG A 635 15.32 -8.03 6.75
CA ARG A 635 15.91 -7.99 5.40
C ARG A 635 16.08 -6.54 4.95
N GLY A 636 17.31 -6.18 4.57
CA GLY A 636 17.71 -4.81 4.21
C GLY A 636 18.09 -3.91 5.38
N LEU A 637 17.93 -4.36 6.64
CA LEU A 637 18.29 -3.61 7.86
C LEU A 637 19.32 -4.35 8.74
N LEU A 638 19.25 -5.69 8.78
CA LEU A 638 20.15 -6.57 9.55
C LEU A 638 21.19 -7.27 8.66
N GLN A 639 21.27 -6.95 7.37
CA GLN A 639 22.39 -7.41 6.55
C GLN A 639 23.65 -6.74 7.08
N THR A 640 24.40 -7.50 7.88
CA THR A 640 25.80 -7.21 8.20
C THR A 640 26.57 -7.13 6.89
N GLU A 641 27.50 -6.17 6.81
CA GLU A 641 28.38 -5.90 5.65
C GLU A 641 29.20 -7.13 5.14
N GLU A 642 29.05 -8.30 5.75
CA GLU A 642 29.73 -9.55 5.35
C GLU A 642 29.07 -10.29 4.18
N ASP A 643 27.84 -9.94 3.78
CA ASP A 643 27.11 -10.65 2.70
C ASP A 643 27.32 -10.04 1.28
N GLU A 644 28.11 -8.96 1.12
CA GLU A 644 28.46 -8.43 -0.21
C GLU A 644 29.66 -9.12 -0.87
N GLU A 645 30.33 -10.05 -0.19
CA GLU A 645 31.41 -10.87 -0.75
C GLU A 645 31.09 -12.39 -0.69
N SER A 646 30.06 -12.83 -1.42
CA SER A 646 29.93 -14.26 -1.80
C SER A 646 29.22 -14.48 -3.13
#